data_AF-A0A6N7F078-F1
#
_entry.id   AF-A0A6N7F078-F1
#
_cell.length_a   1.000
_cell.length_b   1.000
_cell.length_c   1.000
_cell.angle_alpha   90.00
_cell.angle_beta   90.00
_cell.angle_gamma   90.00
#
_symmetry.space_group_name_H-M   'P 1'
#
loop_
_entity.id
_entity.type
_entity.pdbx_description
1 polymer ?
#
loop_
_entity_poly.entity_id
_entity_poly.type
_entity_poly.pdbx_seq_one_letter_code
_entity_poly.pdbx_strand_id
1 'polypeptide(L)'
;MMKPLVKKLMQWAFRVKVHGQYESHHKKTLIIANHSSFLDGLLLALFLPANPVFVVHSTVEKSRLFRYFLRYIDYLAVDPSHPMAMKKVIKLLDSGRPVAIFPEGRITTTGALMKVYSGAAFAASKSESTIIPVQITGAKYSFFSRLRGLFNRRLFPALSLTIFPATQLDRHENLPVRARREAVKESLHQLMMRMAVEARRPMTLFAMLLDARKNHGKHTMIYEDGISDSLTFNQLVHKAVGLSHLLSKQTLSPRVGVLLPNSNVHIITFFALQHLGKVPTMINHTAGIRAIKAGLTATQADTIITSKRFIDKAQLSELIAQLTEYQIIYLEDLAATVTPKTKLQIFAKRLIPALTMSPQSPNDEAAIIFTSGSEGLPKGVVHSHDSLLTNAAQIQAIYDFHPKDRFMICLPNFHVFGLSGGTLLPIVIGSRAFLYPNPLHYRAIPEIIYDRGCTILLSTSTFLSGYARFADQYDFHRLRYVIAGAEKLSQDVIKTYQEKFGIRVLEGYGTTETAPVIAANTLMAHKTGSVGKLLPSMGATLTPVEGIADAGRLIVSGDNVMLGYLKAEQPGVLDASPVIDGKRQYDTGDIANIDDQGFLTIRGRAKRFAKIAGEMVSLDTAEKIAANAAPDAAHAIITREDKAKGEALILFTTAENLTRKQLIASAQQLGISELAVPKTIQSLSEIPLLASGKTNYVQLKTLSEQPTPSDPLSNRSADTAETADSANPANPTADALINNTPIKTPIKTHVN
;
A
#
# COMPACT_ATOMS: atom_id res chain seq x y z
N MET A 1 38.09 -21.65 -26.99
CA MET A 1 38.34 -22.46 -25.78
C MET A 1 38.10 -21.74 -24.44
N MET A 2 38.23 -20.41 -24.33
CA MET A 2 38.15 -19.73 -23.01
C MET A 2 36.72 -19.59 -22.43
N LYS A 3 35.69 -19.40 -23.27
CA LYS A 3 34.28 -19.22 -22.85
C LYS A 3 33.73 -20.32 -21.91
N PRO A 4 33.84 -21.63 -22.21
CA PRO A 4 33.34 -22.69 -21.32
C PRO A 4 34.10 -22.76 -19.99
N LEU A 5 35.40 -22.45 -19.96
CA LEU A 5 36.19 -22.40 -18.73
C LEU A 5 35.74 -21.27 -17.82
N VAL A 6 35.58 -20.06 -18.37
CA VAL A 6 35.08 -18.89 -17.63
C VAL A 6 33.64 -19.13 -17.15
N LYS A 7 32.80 -19.76 -17.97
CA LYS A 7 31.44 -20.15 -17.56
C LYS A 7 31.46 -21.08 -16.34
N LYS A 8 32.26 -22.15 -16.35
CA LYS A 8 32.40 -23.08 -15.21
C LYS A 8 32.94 -22.36 -13.97
N LEU A 9 33.94 -21.51 -14.11
CA LEU A 9 34.50 -20.73 -13.01
C LEU A 9 33.46 -19.78 -12.40
N MET A 10 32.72 -19.05 -13.22
CA MET A 10 31.64 -18.17 -12.76
C MET A 10 30.53 -18.96 -12.08
N GLN A 11 30.13 -20.10 -12.66
CA GLN A 11 29.10 -20.96 -12.10
C GLN A 11 29.49 -21.49 -10.72
N TRP A 12 30.76 -21.91 -10.54
CA TRP A 12 31.28 -22.35 -9.25
C TRP A 12 31.39 -21.20 -8.24
N ALA A 13 32.08 -20.11 -8.61
CA ALA A 13 32.35 -19.01 -7.70
C ALA A 13 31.05 -18.31 -7.26
N PHE A 14 30.19 -17.93 -8.20
CA PHE A 14 28.97 -17.16 -7.94
C PHE A 14 27.72 -18.04 -7.79
N ARG A 15 27.84 -19.38 -7.81
CA ARG A 15 26.70 -20.31 -7.72
C ARG A 15 25.57 -19.93 -8.68
N VAL A 16 25.93 -19.62 -9.92
CA VAL A 16 25.01 -19.06 -10.91
C VAL A 16 23.91 -20.08 -11.20
N LYS A 17 22.66 -19.65 -11.07
CA LYS A 17 21.47 -20.41 -11.48
C LYS A 17 20.83 -19.76 -12.70
N VAL A 18 20.35 -20.58 -13.62
CA VAL A 18 19.58 -20.12 -14.79
C VAL A 18 18.20 -20.76 -14.69
N HIS A 19 17.17 -19.95 -14.74
CA HIS A 19 15.76 -20.37 -14.73
C HIS A 19 15.10 -19.99 -16.05
N GLY A 20 14.09 -20.76 -16.44
CA GLY A 20 13.43 -20.62 -17.74
C GLY A 20 14.22 -21.24 -18.88
N GLN A 21 13.59 -21.30 -20.05
CA GLN A 21 14.18 -21.81 -21.28
C GLN A 21 14.34 -20.67 -22.28
N TYR A 22 15.47 -20.67 -23.00
CA TYR A 22 15.68 -19.72 -24.08
C TYR A 22 15.01 -20.27 -25.34
N GLU A 23 13.85 -19.74 -25.67
CA GLU A 23 13.09 -20.08 -26.86
C GLU A 23 13.20 -18.93 -27.87
N SER A 24 14.06 -19.09 -28.88
CA SER A 24 14.20 -18.13 -29.98
C SER A 24 13.74 -18.80 -31.27
N HIS A 25 12.43 -18.91 -31.47
CA HIS A 25 11.84 -19.47 -32.70
C HIS A 25 11.80 -18.47 -33.87
N HIS A 26 12.14 -17.20 -33.64
CA HIS A 26 12.07 -16.14 -34.66
C HIS A 26 13.45 -15.73 -35.19
N LYS A 27 13.48 -15.28 -36.45
CA LYS A 27 14.70 -14.80 -37.11
C LYS A 27 15.27 -13.53 -36.45
N LYS A 28 14.43 -12.66 -35.88
CA LYS A 28 14.84 -11.37 -35.30
C LYS A 28 14.60 -11.35 -33.79
N THR A 29 15.69 -11.29 -33.02
CA THR A 29 15.63 -11.45 -31.55
C THR A 29 16.29 -10.29 -30.83
N LEU A 30 15.53 -9.65 -29.93
CA LEU A 30 16.01 -8.62 -29.02
C LEU A 30 16.00 -9.14 -27.59
N ILE A 31 17.17 -9.23 -26.96
CA ILE A 31 17.31 -9.61 -25.56
C ILE A 31 17.34 -8.34 -24.72
N ILE A 32 16.45 -8.23 -23.74
CA ILE A 32 16.44 -7.12 -22.78
C ILE A 32 16.77 -7.62 -21.39
N ALA A 33 17.46 -6.81 -20.59
CA ALA A 33 17.76 -7.13 -19.21
C ALA A 33 17.85 -5.88 -18.32
N ASN A 34 17.64 -6.07 -17.01
CA ASN A 34 17.95 -5.05 -16.00
C ASN A 34 19.47 -4.86 -15.86
N HIS A 35 19.89 -3.69 -15.36
CA HIS A 35 21.31 -3.38 -15.25
C HIS A 35 21.72 -2.90 -13.85
N SER A 36 22.20 -3.83 -13.02
CA SER A 36 22.60 -3.61 -11.62
C SER A 36 24.10 -3.67 -11.35
N SER A 37 24.89 -4.22 -12.28
CA SER A 37 26.32 -4.45 -12.11
C SER A 37 27.06 -4.51 -13.44
N PHE A 38 28.38 -4.28 -13.41
CA PHE A 38 29.23 -4.52 -14.57
C PHE A 38 29.35 -6.00 -14.95
N LEU A 39 28.91 -6.93 -14.08
CA LEU A 39 28.84 -8.36 -14.39
C LEU A 39 27.72 -8.71 -15.37
N ASP A 40 26.68 -7.88 -15.48
CA ASP A 40 25.43 -8.27 -16.14
C ASP A 40 25.63 -8.65 -17.61
N GLY A 41 26.40 -7.84 -18.36
CA GLY A 41 26.73 -8.16 -19.75
C GLY A 41 27.53 -9.46 -19.90
N LEU A 42 28.47 -9.71 -18.98
CA LEU A 42 29.24 -10.95 -18.96
C LEU A 42 28.35 -12.15 -18.65
N LEU A 43 27.40 -12.01 -17.72
CA LEU A 43 26.46 -13.07 -17.37
C LEU A 43 25.59 -13.46 -18.58
N LEU A 44 25.03 -12.47 -19.29
CA LEU A 44 24.26 -12.73 -20.50
C LEU A 44 25.12 -13.42 -21.56
N ALA A 45 26.36 -12.96 -21.80
CA ALA A 45 27.24 -13.53 -22.80
C ALA A 45 27.66 -14.99 -22.51
N LEU A 46 27.83 -15.35 -21.24
CA LEU A 46 28.28 -16.68 -20.82
C LEU A 46 27.13 -17.70 -20.71
N PHE A 47 25.96 -17.27 -20.23
CA PHE A 47 24.89 -18.17 -19.83
C PHE A 47 23.72 -18.25 -20.81
N LEU A 48 23.53 -17.24 -21.67
CA LEU A 48 22.56 -17.38 -22.75
C LEU A 48 23.15 -18.24 -23.88
N PRO A 49 22.33 -19.11 -24.50
CA PRO A 49 22.79 -19.95 -25.60
C PRO A 49 23.03 -19.15 -26.89
N ALA A 50 22.49 -17.93 -26.99
CA ALA A 50 22.76 -17.01 -28.09
C ALA A 50 24.15 -16.36 -27.97
N ASN A 51 24.73 -15.98 -29.11
CA ASN A 51 25.89 -15.06 -29.18
C ASN A 51 25.39 -13.67 -29.63
N PRO A 52 24.77 -12.88 -28.74
CA PRO A 52 24.20 -11.61 -29.12
C PRO A 52 25.26 -10.53 -29.33
N VAL A 53 24.94 -9.55 -30.18
CA VAL A 53 25.67 -8.28 -30.23
C VAL A 53 25.16 -7.37 -29.11
N PHE A 54 26.04 -6.93 -28.22
CA PHE A 54 25.69 -6.04 -27.12
C PHE A 54 25.67 -4.59 -27.57
N VAL A 55 24.52 -3.92 -27.41
CA VAL A 55 24.45 -2.47 -27.61
C VAL A 55 24.93 -1.79 -26.34
N VAL A 56 26.05 -1.06 -26.44
CA VAL A 56 26.65 -0.35 -25.32
C VAL A 56 26.68 1.15 -25.59
N HIS A 57 26.63 1.95 -24.52
CA HIS A 57 26.76 3.39 -24.66
C HIS A 57 28.18 3.75 -25.12
N SER A 58 28.33 4.76 -26.00
CA SER A 58 29.64 5.20 -26.54
C SER A 58 30.67 5.59 -25.47
N THR A 59 30.22 6.01 -24.28
CA THR A 59 31.10 6.30 -23.14
C THR A 59 31.75 5.06 -22.52
N VAL A 60 31.13 3.89 -22.63
CA VAL A 60 31.70 2.62 -22.13
C VAL A 60 32.94 2.24 -22.94
N GLU A 61 32.90 2.46 -24.26
CA GLU A 61 34.02 2.24 -25.18
C GLU A 61 35.23 3.13 -24.87
N LYS A 62 35.00 4.33 -24.34
CA LYS A 62 36.06 5.25 -23.91
C LYS A 62 36.82 4.76 -22.68
N SER A 63 36.23 3.90 -21.85
CA SER A 63 36.89 3.35 -20.67
C SER A 63 37.90 2.25 -21.03
N ARG A 64 39.17 2.42 -20.62
CA ARG A 64 40.25 1.46 -20.87
C ARG A 64 39.95 0.08 -20.30
N LEU A 65 39.37 0.02 -19.09
CA LEU A 65 39.00 -1.23 -18.43
C LEU A 65 37.92 -1.99 -19.21
N PHE A 66 36.85 -1.30 -19.62
CA PHE A 66 35.76 -1.94 -20.35
C PHE A 66 36.18 -2.36 -21.75
N ARG A 67 37.02 -1.56 -22.43
CA ARG A 67 37.55 -1.92 -23.75
C ARG A 67 38.29 -3.25 -23.74
N TYR A 68 38.99 -3.59 -22.65
CA TYR A 68 39.63 -4.90 -22.49
C TYR A 68 38.61 -6.05 -22.49
N PHE A 69 37.51 -5.92 -21.74
CA PHE A 69 36.45 -6.93 -21.70
C PHE A 69 35.64 -6.99 -23.00
N LEU A 70 35.40 -5.85 -23.65
CA LEU A 70 34.70 -5.75 -24.93
C LEU A 70 35.42 -6.49 -26.06
N ARG A 71 36.74 -6.77 -25.96
CA ARG A 71 37.46 -7.58 -26.98
C ARG A 71 36.98 -9.02 -27.08
N TYR A 72 36.28 -9.52 -26.06
CA TYR A 72 35.81 -10.91 -26.00
C TYR A 72 34.32 -11.06 -26.30
N ILE A 73 33.61 -9.96 -26.58
CA ILE A 73 32.18 -9.96 -26.91
C ILE A 73 31.92 -9.11 -28.15
N ASP A 74 30.96 -9.53 -28.97
CA ASP A 74 30.48 -8.69 -30.05
C ASP A 74 29.68 -7.53 -29.48
N TYR A 75 30.03 -6.29 -29.84
CA TYR A 75 29.32 -5.11 -29.37
C TYR A 75 29.12 -4.08 -30.48
N LEU A 76 28.09 -3.25 -30.30
CA LEU A 76 27.83 -2.05 -31.09
C LEU A 76 27.76 -0.85 -30.14
N ALA A 77 28.70 0.07 -30.28
CA ALA A 77 28.66 1.33 -29.54
C ALA A 77 27.64 2.29 -30.18
N VAL A 78 26.69 2.75 -29.38
CA VAL A 78 25.57 3.59 -29.80
C VAL A 78 25.43 4.75 -28.83
N ASP A 79 25.27 5.95 -29.36
CA ASP A 79 24.77 7.08 -28.59
C ASP A 79 23.25 7.17 -28.74
N PRO A 80 22.45 6.91 -27.68
CA PRO A 80 21.00 6.96 -27.75
C PRO A 80 20.44 8.37 -27.99
N SER A 81 21.26 9.42 -27.87
CA SER A 81 20.86 10.79 -28.26
C SER A 81 20.82 11.01 -29.78
N HIS A 82 21.42 10.11 -30.57
CA HIS A 82 21.53 10.26 -32.03
C HIS A 82 20.60 9.29 -32.79
N PRO A 83 19.64 9.78 -33.60
CA PRO A 83 18.68 8.94 -34.33
C PRO A 83 19.31 7.90 -35.28
N MET A 84 20.48 8.20 -35.88
CA MET A 84 21.19 7.27 -36.77
C MET A 84 21.71 6.03 -36.05
N ALA A 85 21.93 6.11 -34.75
CA ALA A 85 22.47 5.00 -33.97
C ALA A 85 21.42 3.87 -33.82
N MET A 86 20.13 4.21 -33.73
CA MET A 86 19.04 3.22 -33.72
C MET A 86 18.84 2.54 -35.08
N LYS A 87 19.11 3.23 -36.20
CA LYS A 87 19.07 2.58 -37.53
C LYS A 87 20.09 1.43 -37.63
N LYS A 88 21.26 1.58 -37.01
CA LYS A 88 22.28 0.50 -36.97
C LYS A 88 21.79 -0.71 -36.17
N VAL A 89 21.13 -0.47 -35.04
CA VAL A 89 20.52 -1.53 -34.21
C VAL A 89 19.42 -2.26 -34.99
N ILE A 90 18.53 -1.53 -35.66
CA ILE A 90 17.46 -2.12 -36.49
C ILE A 90 18.06 -2.97 -37.62
N LYS A 91 19.09 -2.47 -38.31
CA LYS A 91 19.78 -3.23 -39.36
C LYS A 91 20.41 -4.54 -38.85
N LEU A 92 20.95 -4.56 -37.62
CA LEU A 92 21.46 -5.78 -37.00
C LEU A 92 20.35 -6.78 -36.65
N LEU A 93 19.22 -6.28 -36.13
CA LEU A 93 18.05 -7.12 -35.87
C LEU A 93 17.50 -7.71 -37.17
N ASP A 94 17.43 -6.90 -38.24
CA ASP A 94 16.96 -7.34 -39.56
C ASP A 94 17.91 -8.35 -40.23
N SER A 95 19.21 -8.32 -39.91
CA SER A 95 20.16 -9.35 -40.38
C SER A 95 19.99 -10.70 -39.68
N GLY A 96 19.08 -10.79 -38.70
CA GLY A 96 18.79 -11.98 -37.92
C GLY A 96 19.82 -12.31 -36.84
N ARG A 97 20.73 -11.38 -36.54
CA ARG A 97 21.69 -11.55 -35.44
C ARG A 97 21.01 -11.13 -34.14
N PRO A 98 21.00 -11.96 -33.07
CA PRO A 98 20.44 -11.56 -31.79
C PRO A 98 21.15 -10.32 -31.25
N VAL A 99 20.39 -9.37 -30.71
CA VAL A 99 20.93 -8.13 -30.13
C VAL A 99 20.55 -8.07 -28.66
N ALA A 100 21.49 -7.73 -27.78
CA ALA A 100 21.24 -7.54 -26.36
C ALA A 100 21.33 -6.05 -25.99
N ILE A 101 20.31 -5.54 -25.30
CA ILE A 101 20.23 -4.13 -24.87
C ILE A 101 19.81 -4.06 -23.41
N PHE A 102 20.46 -3.18 -22.65
CA PHE A 102 20.01 -2.77 -21.32
C PHE A 102 19.16 -1.50 -21.45
N PRO A 103 17.81 -1.57 -21.35
CA PRO A 103 16.96 -0.43 -21.69
C PRO A 103 17.13 0.78 -20.78
N GLU A 104 17.67 0.59 -19.57
CA GLU A 104 17.99 1.66 -18.61
C GLU A 104 19.14 2.56 -19.08
N GLY A 105 19.96 2.11 -20.04
CA GLY A 105 21.11 2.86 -20.59
C GLY A 105 22.26 3.13 -19.62
N ARG A 106 22.11 2.77 -18.33
CA ARG A 106 23.10 2.92 -17.27
C ARG A 106 22.91 1.83 -16.22
N ILE A 107 23.95 1.60 -15.42
CA ILE A 107 23.83 0.81 -14.19
C ILE A 107 23.03 1.60 -13.16
N THR A 108 22.06 0.95 -12.52
CA THR A 108 21.24 1.53 -11.47
C THR A 108 22.09 2.07 -10.31
N THR A 109 21.68 3.19 -9.75
CA THR A 109 22.30 3.83 -8.57
C THR A 109 21.44 3.77 -7.32
N THR A 110 20.20 3.31 -7.43
CA THR A 110 19.25 3.14 -6.32
C THR A 110 19.04 1.67 -5.98
N GLY A 111 19.23 0.76 -6.95
CA GLY A 111 18.88 -0.65 -6.81
C GLY A 111 17.48 -0.99 -7.33
N ALA A 112 16.67 0.04 -7.62
CA ALA A 112 15.38 -0.04 -8.30
C ALA A 112 15.53 0.19 -9.81
N LEU A 113 14.46 -0.09 -10.55
CA LEU A 113 14.38 0.18 -11.99
C LEU A 113 14.46 1.70 -12.23
N MET A 114 15.38 2.14 -13.08
CA MET A 114 15.51 3.54 -13.46
C MET A 114 14.75 3.85 -14.77
N LYS A 115 14.87 5.09 -15.25
CA LYS A 115 14.33 5.52 -16.54
C LYS A 115 14.68 4.55 -17.67
N VAL A 116 13.64 4.02 -18.32
CA VAL A 116 13.76 3.22 -19.55
C VAL A 116 13.79 4.14 -20.77
N TYR A 117 14.81 3.97 -21.63
CA TYR A 117 14.94 4.73 -22.87
C TYR A 117 14.09 4.12 -24.00
N SER A 118 13.48 4.98 -24.80
CA SER A 118 12.62 4.58 -25.93
C SER A 118 13.36 3.86 -27.05
N GLY A 119 14.69 3.97 -27.13
CA GLY A 119 15.48 3.40 -28.22
C GLY A 119 15.31 1.89 -28.38
N ALA A 120 15.39 1.13 -27.28
CA ALA A 120 15.19 -0.32 -27.30
C ALA A 120 13.74 -0.68 -27.72
N ALA A 121 12.77 0.03 -27.18
CA ALA A 121 11.35 -0.18 -27.46
C ALA A 121 11.03 0.11 -28.95
N PHE A 122 11.56 1.23 -29.47
CA PHE A 122 11.42 1.62 -30.86
C PHE A 122 12.11 0.66 -31.82
N ALA A 123 13.33 0.21 -31.49
CA ALA A 123 14.02 -0.80 -32.28
C ALA A 123 13.17 -2.08 -32.36
N ALA A 124 12.72 -2.62 -31.22
CA ALA A 124 11.89 -3.82 -31.16
C ALA A 124 10.61 -3.72 -32.01
N SER A 125 9.88 -2.61 -31.85
CA SER A 125 8.62 -2.38 -32.57
C SER A 125 8.83 -2.18 -34.07
N LYS A 126 9.91 -1.50 -34.48
CA LYS A 126 10.17 -1.21 -35.90
C LYS A 126 10.73 -2.41 -36.66
N SER A 127 11.55 -3.25 -36.03
CA SER A 127 12.09 -4.47 -36.63
C SER A 127 11.18 -5.68 -36.48
N GLU A 128 10.05 -5.57 -35.75
CA GLU A 128 9.15 -6.67 -35.43
C GLU A 128 9.90 -7.82 -34.73
N SER A 129 10.79 -7.44 -33.82
CA SER A 129 11.64 -8.41 -33.14
C SER A 129 10.93 -9.03 -31.95
N THR A 130 11.12 -10.33 -31.80
CA THR A 130 10.73 -11.05 -30.60
C THR A 130 11.67 -10.65 -29.46
N ILE A 131 11.07 -10.24 -28.34
CA ILE A 131 11.76 -9.85 -27.13
C ILE A 131 11.95 -11.06 -26.23
N ILE A 132 13.17 -11.27 -25.76
CA ILE A 132 13.50 -12.23 -24.71
C ILE A 132 13.87 -11.45 -23.45
N PRO A 133 12.97 -11.33 -22.46
CA PRO A 133 13.24 -10.62 -21.23
C PRO A 133 14.09 -11.49 -20.28
N VAL A 134 15.12 -10.89 -19.69
CA VAL A 134 16.01 -11.59 -18.74
C VAL A 134 16.19 -10.75 -17.48
N GLN A 135 15.75 -11.27 -16.33
CA GLN A 135 16.01 -10.64 -15.04
C GLN A 135 17.24 -11.24 -14.38
N ILE A 136 18.22 -10.40 -14.06
CA ILE A 136 19.44 -10.74 -13.34
C ILE A 136 19.27 -10.35 -11.88
N THR A 137 19.44 -11.31 -10.98
CA THR A 137 19.35 -11.11 -9.53
C THR A 137 20.67 -11.44 -8.83
N GLY A 138 20.91 -10.81 -7.68
CA GLY A 138 22.12 -11.01 -6.87
C GLY A 138 23.33 -10.15 -7.28
N ALA A 139 23.41 -9.72 -8.54
CA ALA A 139 24.54 -8.95 -9.06
C ALA A 139 24.73 -7.59 -8.36
N LYS A 140 23.65 -6.98 -7.86
CA LYS A 140 23.66 -5.77 -7.02
C LYS A 140 24.50 -5.90 -5.74
N TYR A 141 24.69 -7.11 -5.23
CA TYR A 141 25.48 -7.40 -4.03
C TYR A 141 26.97 -7.67 -4.32
N SER A 142 27.41 -7.59 -5.57
CA SER A 142 28.82 -7.77 -5.94
C SER A 142 29.62 -6.48 -5.76
N PHE A 143 30.95 -6.58 -5.72
CA PHE A 143 31.82 -5.40 -5.77
C PHE A 143 31.81 -4.67 -7.11
N PHE A 144 31.22 -5.29 -8.14
CA PHE A 144 31.05 -4.72 -9.48
C PHE A 144 29.76 -3.89 -9.64
N SER A 145 28.94 -3.77 -8.58
CA SER A 145 27.80 -2.85 -8.57
C SER A 145 28.20 -1.44 -8.17
N ARG A 146 27.39 -0.44 -8.58
CA ARG A 146 27.54 0.96 -8.15
C ARG A 146 26.87 1.27 -6.81
N LEU A 147 26.35 0.25 -6.12
CA LEU A 147 25.45 0.40 -4.98
C LEU A 147 26.21 0.29 -3.63
N ARG A 148 27.47 0.76 -3.61
CA ARG A 148 28.29 0.79 -2.39
C ARG A 148 27.60 1.65 -1.33
N GLY A 149 27.49 1.11 -0.11
CA GLY A 149 26.86 1.81 1.01
C GLY A 149 25.33 1.75 1.04
N LEU A 150 24.70 1.15 0.02
CA LEU A 150 23.28 0.79 0.06
C LEU A 150 23.11 -0.68 0.47
N PHE A 151 23.88 -1.59 -0.14
CA PHE A 151 23.80 -3.02 0.18
C PHE A 151 25.13 -3.55 0.71
N ASN A 152 25.06 -4.64 1.47
CA ASN A 152 26.21 -5.39 1.94
C ASN A 152 26.87 -6.16 0.77
N ARG A 153 28.02 -5.67 0.31
CA ARG A 153 28.73 -6.24 -0.84
C ARG A 153 29.53 -7.47 -0.45
N ARG A 154 29.59 -8.44 -1.36
CA ARG A 154 30.24 -9.74 -1.18
C ARG A 154 31.11 -10.02 -2.40
N LEU A 155 32.19 -10.78 -2.21
CA LEU A 155 33.10 -11.18 -3.30
C LEU A 155 32.35 -12.08 -4.29
N PHE A 156 31.60 -13.06 -3.79
CA PHE A 156 30.91 -14.05 -4.61
C PHE A 156 29.43 -14.24 -4.18
N PRO A 157 28.56 -13.23 -4.38
CA PRO A 157 27.13 -13.38 -4.15
C PRO A 157 26.55 -14.47 -5.05
N ALA A 158 25.49 -15.14 -4.58
CA ALA A 158 24.71 -16.03 -5.45
C ALA A 158 24.05 -15.19 -6.56
N LEU A 159 24.15 -15.65 -7.81
CA LEU A 159 23.56 -14.98 -8.97
C LEU A 159 22.48 -15.85 -9.59
N SER A 160 21.42 -15.22 -10.10
CA SER A 160 20.41 -15.92 -10.88
C SER A 160 20.03 -15.14 -12.13
N LEU A 161 19.83 -15.86 -13.24
CA LEU A 161 19.28 -15.34 -14.48
C LEU A 161 17.92 -16.01 -14.70
N THR A 162 16.86 -15.23 -14.68
CA THR A 162 15.51 -15.70 -15.00
C THR A 162 15.18 -15.26 -16.43
N ILE A 163 15.10 -16.23 -17.34
CA ILE A 163 14.71 -16.03 -18.73
C ILE A 163 13.18 -16.18 -18.81
N PHE A 164 12.49 -15.13 -19.25
CA PHE A 164 11.05 -15.11 -19.40
C PHE A 164 10.63 -15.61 -20.79
N PRO A 165 9.37 -16.06 -20.95
CA PRO A 165 8.83 -16.42 -22.25
C PRO A 165 9.03 -15.30 -23.28
N ALA A 166 9.29 -15.72 -24.52
CA ALA A 166 9.41 -14.81 -25.65
C ALA A 166 8.10 -14.00 -25.83
N THR A 167 8.24 -12.70 -26.06
CA THR A 167 7.09 -11.79 -26.18
C THR A 167 7.30 -10.76 -27.29
N GLN A 168 6.24 -10.09 -27.72
CA GLN A 168 6.31 -9.00 -28.69
C GLN A 168 5.61 -7.78 -28.10
N LEU A 169 6.09 -6.58 -28.45
CA LEU A 169 5.41 -5.34 -28.07
C LEU A 169 4.31 -5.06 -29.09
N ASP A 170 3.13 -4.66 -28.60
CA ASP A 170 2.10 -4.09 -29.45
C ASP A 170 2.68 -2.84 -30.15
N ARG A 171 2.49 -2.78 -31.46
CA ARG A 171 2.97 -1.69 -32.31
C ARG A 171 2.07 -0.47 -32.25
N HIS A 172 0.83 -0.62 -31.75
CA HIS A 172 -0.17 0.42 -31.68
C HIS A 172 -0.28 1.22 -33.00
N GLU A 173 -0.45 0.50 -34.13
CA GLU A 173 -0.39 1.08 -35.47
C GLU A 173 -1.48 2.12 -35.74
N ASN A 174 -2.59 2.03 -35.01
CA ASN A 174 -3.70 2.96 -35.07
C ASN A 174 -3.39 4.32 -34.41
N LEU A 175 -2.30 4.43 -33.63
CA LEU A 175 -1.91 5.66 -32.96
C LEU A 175 -1.00 6.55 -33.84
N PRO A 176 -1.08 7.89 -33.71
CA PRO A 176 -0.12 8.82 -34.30
C PRO A 176 1.32 8.50 -33.89
N VAL A 177 2.30 8.83 -34.75
CA VAL A 177 3.72 8.44 -34.56
C VAL A 177 4.29 8.79 -33.18
N ARG A 178 3.96 9.96 -32.64
CA ARG A 178 4.42 10.39 -31.31
C ARG A 178 3.77 9.56 -30.19
N ALA A 179 2.46 9.38 -30.23
CA ALA A 179 1.71 8.58 -29.25
C ALA A 179 2.15 7.11 -29.28
N ARG A 180 2.39 6.57 -30.49
CA ARG A 180 2.94 5.23 -30.70
C ARG A 180 4.28 5.02 -30.01
N ARG A 181 5.20 5.98 -30.14
CA ARG A 181 6.52 5.89 -29.48
C ARG A 181 6.42 5.84 -27.96
N GLU A 182 5.53 6.62 -27.36
CA GLU A 182 5.32 6.60 -25.91
C GLU A 182 4.61 5.34 -25.45
N ALA A 183 3.59 4.86 -26.19
CA ALA A 183 2.90 3.61 -25.87
C ALA A 183 3.84 2.40 -25.89
N VAL A 184 4.67 2.26 -26.94
CA VAL A 184 5.66 1.18 -27.06
C VAL A 184 6.71 1.26 -25.94
N LYS A 185 7.17 2.47 -25.59
CA LYS A 185 8.09 2.69 -24.47
C LYS A 185 7.46 2.27 -23.14
N GLU A 186 6.21 2.64 -22.92
CA GLU A 186 5.47 2.26 -21.72
C GLU A 186 5.28 0.73 -21.63
N SER A 187 4.91 0.06 -22.73
CA SER A 187 4.81 -1.40 -22.78
C SER A 187 6.13 -2.08 -22.42
N LEU A 188 7.28 -1.56 -22.90
CA LEU A 188 8.60 -2.05 -22.49
C LEU A 188 8.88 -1.78 -21.00
N HIS A 189 8.49 -0.61 -20.49
CA HIS A 189 8.67 -0.26 -19.08
C HIS A 189 7.84 -1.18 -18.16
N GLN A 190 6.58 -1.44 -18.51
CA GLN A 190 5.71 -2.38 -17.81
C GLN A 190 6.28 -3.81 -17.83
N LEU A 191 6.83 -4.24 -18.97
CA LEU A 191 7.52 -5.53 -19.08
C LEU A 191 8.74 -5.62 -18.13
N MET A 192 9.54 -4.55 -18.04
CA MET A 192 10.70 -4.47 -17.12
C MET A 192 10.29 -4.49 -15.64
N MET A 193 9.18 -3.84 -15.29
CA MET A 193 8.63 -3.89 -13.92
C MET A 193 8.07 -5.27 -13.59
N ARG A 194 7.33 -5.88 -14.52
CA ARG A 194 6.76 -7.24 -14.39
C ARG A 194 7.84 -8.29 -14.13
N MET A 195 8.91 -8.29 -14.95
CA MET A 195 10.02 -9.25 -14.76
C MET A 195 10.75 -9.07 -13.42
N ALA A 196 10.80 -7.84 -12.88
CA ALA A 196 11.40 -7.60 -11.57
C ALA A 196 10.57 -8.22 -10.43
N VAL A 197 9.24 -8.19 -10.55
CA VAL A 197 8.32 -8.83 -9.59
C VAL A 197 8.33 -10.34 -9.74
N GLU A 198 8.16 -10.87 -10.95
CA GLU A 198 7.99 -12.31 -11.20
C GLU A 198 9.29 -13.12 -10.99
N ALA A 199 10.46 -12.51 -11.13
CA ALA A 199 11.73 -13.17 -10.85
C ALA A 199 12.04 -13.31 -9.35
N ARG A 200 11.17 -12.79 -8.46
CA ARG A 200 11.35 -12.92 -7.01
C ARG A 200 11.39 -14.39 -6.63
N ARG A 201 12.17 -14.71 -5.60
CA ARG A 201 12.15 -16.04 -5.00
C ARG A 201 11.01 -16.11 -3.98
N PRO A 202 10.06 -17.04 -4.10
CA PRO A 202 9.07 -17.28 -3.04
C PRO A 202 9.75 -17.68 -1.73
N MET A 203 9.33 -17.07 -0.63
CA MET A 203 9.87 -17.34 0.71
C MET A 203 8.85 -16.95 1.79
N THR A 204 9.03 -17.46 3.00
CA THR A 204 8.22 -17.03 4.15
C THR A 204 8.70 -15.69 4.69
N LEU A 205 7.87 -15.01 5.49
CA LEU A 205 8.21 -13.69 6.05
C LEU A 205 9.45 -13.74 6.94
N PHE A 206 9.62 -14.79 7.75
CA PHE A 206 10.82 -14.94 8.57
C PHE A 206 12.07 -15.21 7.72
N ALA A 207 11.95 -16.02 6.66
CA ALA A 207 13.03 -16.24 5.71
C ALA A 207 13.43 -14.95 4.97
N MET A 208 12.44 -14.11 4.62
CA MET A 208 12.67 -12.78 4.07
C MET A 208 13.45 -11.90 5.04
N LEU A 209 13.09 -11.88 6.33
CA LEU A 209 13.82 -11.13 7.35
C LEU A 209 15.30 -11.58 7.44
N LEU A 210 15.56 -12.88 7.34
CA LEU A 210 16.93 -13.41 7.33
C LEU A 210 17.70 -13.02 6.07
N ASP A 211 17.06 -13.03 4.90
CA ASP A 211 17.68 -12.60 3.64
C ASP A 211 17.96 -11.08 3.65
N ALA A 212 17.03 -10.27 4.16
CA ALA A 212 17.21 -8.84 4.37
C ALA A 212 18.38 -8.55 5.33
N ARG A 213 18.44 -9.24 6.48
CA ARG A 213 19.58 -9.15 7.43
C ARG A 213 20.92 -9.45 6.75
N LYS A 214 20.96 -10.44 5.86
CA LYS A 214 22.16 -10.83 5.11
C LYS A 214 22.56 -9.78 4.08
N ASN A 215 21.58 -9.21 3.37
CA ASN A 215 21.78 -8.33 2.23
C ASN A 215 22.01 -6.87 2.63
N HIS A 216 21.47 -6.43 3.76
CA HIS A 216 21.59 -5.05 4.26
C HIS A 216 22.57 -4.91 5.43
N GLY A 217 22.94 -6.02 6.06
CA GLY A 217 23.91 -6.08 7.15
C GLY A 217 23.24 -6.20 8.52
N LYS A 218 23.83 -7.04 9.37
CA LYS A 218 23.28 -7.38 10.70
C LYS A 218 23.15 -6.16 11.65
N HIS A 219 24.04 -5.18 11.54
CA HIS A 219 24.08 -4.00 12.41
C HIS A 219 23.29 -2.81 11.86
N THR A 220 22.63 -2.98 10.72
CA THR A 220 21.80 -1.93 10.15
C THR A 220 20.55 -1.76 11.01
N MET A 221 20.35 -0.53 11.47
CA MET A 221 19.16 -0.11 12.21
C MET A 221 17.96 -0.07 11.25
N ILE A 222 16.83 -0.63 11.70
CA ILE A 222 15.60 -0.77 10.91
C ILE A 222 14.41 -0.08 11.56
N TYR A 223 14.26 -0.18 12.88
CA TYR A 223 13.14 0.41 13.59
C TYR A 223 13.58 1.22 14.79
N GLU A 224 12.89 2.32 15.02
CA GLU A 224 12.97 3.14 16.21
C GLU A 224 11.54 3.40 16.66
N ASP A 225 11.26 3.40 17.96
CA ASP A 225 10.00 3.86 18.51
C ASP A 225 10.27 4.81 19.68
N GLY A 226 9.27 5.61 20.07
CA GLY A 226 9.39 6.52 21.21
C GLY A 226 9.29 5.84 22.58
N ILE A 227 9.25 4.50 22.63
CA ILE A 227 8.91 3.72 23.84
C ILE A 227 10.09 2.84 24.28
N SER A 228 10.90 2.37 23.34
CA SER A 228 12.02 1.46 23.51
C SER A 228 13.21 1.91 22.66
N ASP A 229 14.37 1.26 22.83
CA ASP A 229 15.54 1.55 22.01
C ASP A 229 15.38 1.12 20.56
N SER A 230 16.27 1.63 19.71
CA SER A 230 16.41 1.20 18.31
C SER A 230 16.56 -0.33 18.16
N LEU A 231 16.03 -0.85 17.05
CA LEU A 231 16.20 -2.22 16.60
C LEU A 231 17.04 -2.27 15.33
N THR A 232 18.10 -3.05 15.39
CA THR A 232 18.86 -3.53 14.23
C THR A 232 18.27 -4.84 13.70
N PHE A 233 18.60 -5.22 12.46
CA PHE A 233 18.24 -6.53 11.91
C PHE A 233 18.64 -7.69 12.83
N ASN A 234 19.84 -7.63 13.42
CA ASN A 234 20.31 -8.67 14.33
C ASN A 234 19.51 -8.71 15.63
N GLN A 235 19.17 -7.55 16.20
CA GLN A 235 18.34 -7.49 17.40
C GLN A 235 16.91 -7.97 17.11
N LEU A 236 16.30 -7.60 15.98
CA LEU A 236 14.97 -8.08 15.61
C LEU A 236 14.94 -9.61 15.49
N VAL A 237 15.86 -10.20 14.70
CA VAL A 237 15.95 -11.67 14.56
C VAL A 237 16.16 -12.33 15.92
N HIS A 238 17.11 -11.84 16.72
CA HIS A 238 17.44 -12.44 18.00
C HIS A 238 16.32 -12.32 19.04
N LYS A 239 15.65 -11.17 19.12
CA LYS A 239 14.51 -10.94 20.02
C LYS A 239 13.30 -11.77 19.57
N ALA A 240 13.04 -11.87 18.26
CA ALA A 240 11.97 -12.71 17.71
C ALA A 240 12.20 -14.20 18.01
N VAL A 241 13.42 -14.73 17.80
CA VAL A 241 13.78 -16.11 18.16
C VAL A 241 13.68 -16.35 19.66
N GLY A 242 14.13 -15.39 20.47
CA GLY A 242 14.03 -15.46 21.93
C GLY A 242 12.58 -15.52 22.41
N LEU A 243 11.74 -14.61 21.92
CA LEU A 243 10.32 -14.59 22.26
C LEU A 243 9.60 -15.83 21.73
N SER A 244 9.93 -16.29 20.52
CA SER A 244 9.42 -17.54 19.95
C SER A 244 9.69 -18.73 20.87
N HIS A 245 10.89 -18.84 21.44
CA HIS A 245 11.22 -19.92 22.39
C HIS A 245 10.44 -19.83 23.71
N LEU A 246 10.09 -18.63 24.17
CA LEU A 246 9.23 -18.46 25.35
C LEU A 246 7.79 -18.85 25.04
N LEU A 247 7.29 -18.41 23.89
CA LEU A 247 5.96 -18.73 23.40
C LEU A 247 5.78 -20.22 23.08
N SER A 248 6.84 -20.94 22.64
CA SER A 248 6.75 -22.39 22.39
C SER A 248 6.52 -23.23 23.65
N LYS A 249 6.66 -22.64 24.84
CA LYS A 249 6.34 -23.31 26.12
C LYS A 249 4.87 -23.12 26.52
N GLN A 250 4.14 -22.28 25.80
CA GLN A 250 2.72 -22.04 25.98
C GLN A 250 1.93 -22.92 25.02
N THR A 251 0.71 -23.29 25.39
CA THR A 251 -0.23 -23.93 24.47
C THR A 251 -0.82 -22.84 23.59
N LEU A 252 -0.52 -22.86 22.28
CA LEU A 252 -1.01 -21.88 21.32
C LEU A 252 -1.78 -22.58 20.20
N SER A 253 -2.98 -22.08 19.89
CA SER A 253 -3.70 -22.40 18.65
C SER A 253 -2.88 -22.03 17.40
N PRO A 254 -3.25 -22.52 16.19
CA PRO A 254 -2.55 -22.17 14.95
C PRO A 254 -2.56 -20.67 14.64
N ARG A 255 -3.65 -19.98 14.98
CA ARG A 255 -3.87 -18.55 14.79
C ARG A 255 -3.90 -17.87 16.15
N VAL A 256 -3.12 -16.81 16.34
CA VAL A 256 -2.91 -16.17 17.66
C VAL A 256 -3.25 -14.69 17.58
N GLY A 257 -4.14 -14.22 18.45
CA GLY A 257 -4.50 -12.82 18.56
C GLY A 257 -3.31 -11.95 18.97
N VAL A 258 -3.09 -10.83 18.28
CA VAL A 258 -2.06 -9.84 18.60
C VAL A 258 -2.71 -8.50 18.87
N LEU A 259 -2.65 -8.07 20.13
CA LEU A 259 -3.18 -6.80 20.62
C LEU A 259 -2.03 -5.93 21.14
N LEU A 260 -1.33 -5.25 20.24
CA LEU A 260 -0.15 -4.43 20.55
C LEU A 260 -0.14 -3.13 19.75
N PRO A 261 0.40 -2.03 20.29
CA PRO A 261 0.48 -0.75 19.60
C PRO A 261 1.56 -0.80 18.51
N ASN A 262 1.56 0.18 17.60
CA ASN A 262 2.67 0.33 16.66
C ASN A 262 3.97 0.62 17.41
N SER A 263 4.83 -0.40 17.53
CA SER A 263 6.02 -0.41 18.37
C SER A 263 6.97 -1.53 17.96
N ASN A 264 8.21 -1.44 18.42
CA ASN A 264 9.23 -2.48 18.26
C ASN A 264 8.77 -3.83 18.81
N VAL A 265 8.07 -3.81 19.96
CA VAL A 265 7.54 -5.00 20.60
C VAL A 265 6.51 -5.70 19.71
N HIS A 266 5.65 -4.95 19.03
CA HIS A 266 4.71 -5.51 18.06
C HIS A 266 5.43 -6.26 16.92
N ILE A 267 6.46 -5.65 16.33
CA ILE A 267 7.23 -6.27 15.24
C ILE A 267 7.95 -7.53 15.71
N ILE A 268 8.53 -7.49 16.93
CA ILE A 268 9.18 -8.66 17.54
C ILE A 268 8.17 -9.80 17.73
N THR A 269 6.99 -9.52 18.28
CA THR A 269 5.92 -10.50 18.46
C THR A 269 5.43 -11.08 17.14
N PHE A 270 5.21 -10.23 16.13
CA PHE A 270 4.82 -10.65 14.80
C PHE A 270 5.81 -11.67 14.24
N PHE A 271 7.12 -11.36 14.20
CA PHE A 271 8.14 -12.29 13.70
C PHE A 271 8.43 -13.48 14.61
N ALA A 272 8.15 -13.39 15.92
CA ALA A 272 8.24 -14.53 16.83
C ALA A 272 7.18 -15.60 16.48
N LEU A 273 5.95 -15.16 16.16
CA LEU A 273 4.89 -16.04 15.69
C LEU A 273 5.23 -16.62 14.31
N GLN A 274 5.77 -15.81 13.39
CA GLN A 274 6.28 -16.33 12.10
C GLN A 274 7.35 -17.41 12.33
N HIS A 275 8.30 -17.20 13.23
CA HIS A 275 9.32 -18.22 13.54
C HIS A 275 8.72 -19.51 14.12
N LEU A 276 7.60 -19.44 14.83
CA LEU A 276 6.87 -20.61 15.35
C LEU A 276 5.97 -21.30 14.33
N GLY A 277 5.76 -20.72 13.15
CA GLY A 277 4.73 -21.18 12.22
C GLY A 277 3.30 -20.94 12.71
N LYS A 278 3.11 -19.87 13.51
CA LYS A 278 1.80 -19.42 13.99
C LYS A 278 1.38 -18.18 13.21
N VAL A 279 0.08 -18.05 12.96
CA VAL A 279 -0.50 -16.98 12.17
C VAL A 279 -0.95 -15.83 13.09
N PRO A 280 -0.35 -14.64 13.01
CA PRO A 280 -0.82 -13.48 13.75
C PRO A 280 -2.19 -13.02 13.26
N THR A 281 -3.16 -12.99 14.17
CA THR A 281 -4.48 -12.41 13.98
C THR A 281 -4.45 -10.99 14.54
N MET A 282 -4.43 -9.99 13.66
CA MET A 282 -4.18 -8.61 14.03
C MET A 282 -5.43 -7.95 14.62
N ILE A 283 -5.42 -7.67 15.92
CA ILE A 283 -6.59 -7.14 16.62
C ILE A 283 -6.62 -5.61 16.56
N ASN A 284 -7.72 -5.06 16.07
CA ASN A 284 -8.01 -3.64 16.20
C ASN A 284 -8.62 -3.35 17.58
N HIS A 285 -7.82 -2.78 18.47
CA HIS A 285 -8.23 -2.42 19.83
C HIS A 285 -9.39 -1.40 19.89
N THR A 286 -9.67 -0.70 18.79
CA THR A 286 -10.69 0.33 18.73
C THR A 286 -12.00 -0.15 18.08
N ALA A 287 -12.08 -1.41 17.64
CA ALA A 287 -13.26 -1.93 16.92
C ALA A 287 -14.45 -2.25 17.85
N GLY A 288 -14.26 -2.15 19.17
CA GLY A 288 -15.23 -2.55 20.17
C GLY A 288 -15.22 -4.06 20.43
N ILE A 289 -15.71 -4.46 21.61
CA ILE A 289 -15.63 -5.84 22.09
C ILE A 289 -16.33 -6.85 21.17
N ARG A 290 -17.52 -6.50 20.65
CA ARG A 290 -18.31 -7.39 19.77
C ARG A 290 -17.54 -7.74 18.49
N ALA A 291 -16.88 -6.75 17.90
CA ALA A 291 -16.07 -6.93 16.70
C ALA A 291 -14.83 -7.80 16.98
N ILE A 292 -14.17 -7.57 18.12
CA ILE A 292 -13.00 -8.35 18.54
C ILE A 292 -13.38 -9.81 18.78
N LYS A 293 -14.44 -10.08 19.55
CA LYS A 293 -14.94 -11.45 19.79
C LYS A 293 -15.30 -12.15 18.49
N ALA A 294 -16.06 -11.49 17.60
CA ALA A 294 -16.42 -12.05 16.31
C ALA A 294 -15.18 -12.42 15.47
N GLY A 295 -14.16 -11.56 15.45
CA GLY A 295 -12.90 -11.84 14.76
C GLY A 295 -12.15 -13.03 15.36
N LEU A 296 -12.03 -13.08 16.69
CA LEU A 296 -11.40 -14.21 17.38
C LEU A 296 -12.14 -15.52 17.14
N THR A 297 -13.48 -15.52 17.22
CA THR A 297 -14.33 -16.66 16.86
C THR A 297 -14.11 -17.09 15.42
N ALA A 298 -14.14 -16.17 14.45
CA ALA A 298 -13.92 -16.48 13.03
C ALA A 298 -12.58 -17.19 12.79
N THR A 299 -11.54 -16.76 13.51
CA THR A 299 -10.19 -17.34 13.41
C THR A 299 -9.97 -18.57 14.28
N GLN A 300 -10.89 -18.89 15.19
CA GLN A 300 -10.70 -19.88 16.26
C GLN A 300 -9.45 -19.59 17.11
N ALA A 301 -9.07 -18.32 17.24
CA ALA A 301 -7.98 -17.92 18.12
C ALA A 301 -8.48 -17.96 19.57
N ASP A 302 -7.85 -18.79 20.39
CA ASP A 302 -8.11 -18.93 21.83
C ASP A 302 -7.18 -18.05 22.69
N THR A 303 -6.11 -17.51 22.08
CA THR A 303 -5.02 -16.85 22.77
C THR A 303 -4.80 -15.43 22.25
N ILE A 304 -4.61 -14.48 23.16
CA ILE A 304 -4.29 -13.08 22.84
C ILE A 304 -2.96 -12.71 23.49
N ILE A 305 -2.01 -12.25 22.68
CA ILE A 305 -0.73 -11.70 23.15
C ILE A 305 -0.84 -10.18 23.24
N THR A 306 -0.53 -9.63 24.42
CA THR A 306 -0.52 -8.20 24.68
C THR A 306 0.57 -7.78 25.68
N SER A 307 0.60 -6.50 26.07
CA SER A 307 1.55 -5.93 27.04
C SER A 307 0.78 -5.17 28.12
N LYS A 308 1.13 -5.38 29.39
CA LYS A 308 0.53 -4.68 30.53
C LYS A 308 0.64 -3.16 30.36
N ARG A 309 1.83 -2.70 29.98
CA ARG A 309 2.09 -1.28 29.71
C ARG A 309 1.19 -0.70 28.62
N PHE A 310 0.86 -1.48 27.60
CA PHE A 310 -0.05 -1.04 26.56
C PHE A 310 -1.48 -0.96 27.07
N ILE A 311 -1.95 -1.98 27.79
CA ILE A 311 -3.29 -2.00 28.38
C ILE A 311 -3.50 -0.78 29.28
N ASP A 312 -2.54 -0.47 30.14
CA ASP A 312 -2.61 0.70 31.03
C ASP A 312 -2.62 2.02 30.25
N LYS A 313 -1.66 2.21 29.34
CA LYS A 313 -1.52 3.48 28.59
C LYS A 313 -2.68 3.75 27.63
N ALA A 314 -3.25 2.70 27.04
CA ALA A 314 -4.37 2.81 26.12
C ALA A 314 -5.73 2.64 26.83
N GLN A 315 -5.75 2.53 28.16
CA GLN A 315 -6.96 2.39 28.98
C GLN A 315 -7.85 1.20 28.56
N LEU A 316 -7.23 0.06 28.25
CA LEU A 316 -7.91 -1.12 27.72
C LEU A 316 -8.31 -2.14 28.81
N SER A 317 -8.23 -1.79 30.09
CA SER A 317 -8.50 -2.72 31.20
C SER A 317 -9.92 -3.29 31.15
N GLU A 318 -10.92 -2.47 30.83
CA GLU A 318 -12.31 -2.92 30.66
C GLU A 318 -12.48 -3.86 29.47
N LEU A 319 -11.77 -3.62 28.37
CA LEU A 319 -11.79 -4.49 27.20
C LEU A 319 -11.23 -5.87 27.57
N ILE A 320 -10.11 -5.93 28.30
CA ILE A 320 -9.50 -7.19 28.74
C ILE A 320 -10.40 -7.94 29.72
N ALA A 321 -11.05 -7.22 30.65
CA ALA A 321 -11.98 -7.83 31.60
C ALA A 321 -13.19 -8.50 30.92
N GLN A 322 -13.53 -8.10 29.69
CA GLN A 322 -14.61 -8.70 28.90
C GLN A 322 -14.16 -9.88 28.01
N LEU A 323 -12.86 -10.20 27.99
CA LEU A 323 -12.25 -11.26 27.17
C LEU A 323 -11.82 -12.47 28.02
N THR A 324 -12.54 -12.74 29.12
CA THR A 324 -12.19 -13.81 30.09
C THR A 324 -12.20 -15.22 29.50
N GLU A 325 -12.93 -15.44 28.39
CA GLU A 325 -12.92 -16.73 27.69
C GLU A 325 -11.63 -17.00 26.88
N TYR A 326 -10.75 -16.01 26.73
CA TYR A 326 -9.50 -16.12 25.99
C TYR A 326 -8.29 -16.16 26.92
N GLN A 327 -7.28 -16.94 26.56
CA GLN A 327 -6.00 -16.93 27.27
C GLN A 327 -5.24 -15.64 26.94
N ILE A 328 -5.10 -14.76 27.93
CA ILE A 328 -4.32 -13.53 27.78
C ILE A 328 -2.86 -13.78 28.19
N ILE A 329 -1.93 -13.61 27.26
CA ILE A 329 -0.50 -13.72 27.50
C ILE A 329 0.12 -12.32 27.50
N TYR A 330 0.61 -11.90 28.67
CA TYR A 330 1.38 -10.67 28.79
C TYR A 330 2.86 -10.92 28.51
N LEU A 331 3.45 -10.10 27.66
CA LEU A 331 4.87 -10.20 27.31
C LEU A 331 5.80 -9.99 28.52
N GLU A 332 5.39 -9.15 29.46
CA GLU A 332 6.12 -8.93 30.72
C GLU A 332 6.18 -10.21 31.58
N ASP A 333 5.09 -10.99 31.61
CA ASP A 333 5.02 -12.23 32.38
C ASP A 333 5.89 -13.32 31.74
N LEU A 334 5.91 -13.41 30.41
CA LEU A 334 6.84 -14.29 29.70
C LEU A 334 8.30 -13.93 30.00
N ALA A 335 8.63 -12.64 30.04
CA ALA A 335 9.99 -12.19 30.37
C ALA A 335 10.39 -12.58 31.80
N ALA A 336 9.46 -12.59 32.75
CA ALA A 336 9.71 -13.04 34.12
C ALA A 336 10.03 -14.54 34.24
N THR A 337 9.58 -15.37 33.28
CA THR A 337 9.89 -16.83 33.27
C THR A 337 11.31 -17.18 32.82
N VAL A 338 12.13 -16.18 32.46
CA VAL A 338 13.46 -16.40 31.85
C VAL A 338 14.49 -16.85 32.89
N THR A 339 14.76 -18.15 32.92
CA THR A 339 15.84 -18.76 33.73
C THR A 339 17.20 -18.81 33.01
N PRO A 340 18.34 -19.01 33.70
CA PRO A 340 19.65 -19.20 33.05
C PRO A 340 19.67 -20.32 32.00
N LYS A 341 18.99 -21.45 32.28
CA LYS A 341 18.79 -22.55 31.31
C LYS A 341 18.06 -22.07 30.05
N THR A 342 16.99 -21.27 30.23
CA THR A 342 16.25 -20.69 29.11
C THR A 342 17.11 -19.72 28.30
N LYS A 343 17.93 -18.88 28.96
CA LYS A 343 18.89 -18.00 28.27
C LYS A 343 19.89 -18.78 27.41
N LEU A 344 20.41 -19.90 27.92
CA LEU A 344 21.33 -20.75 27.17
C LEU A 344 20.67 -21.39 25.93
N GLN A 345 19.44 -21.90 26.08
CA GLN A 345 18.67 -22.43 24.95
C GLN A 345 18.40 -21.36 23.88
N ILE A 346 17.98 -20.16 24.30
CA ILE A 346 17.76 -19.02 23.40
C ILE A 346 19.07 -18.65 22.70
N PHE A 347 20.20 -18.62 23.43
CA PHE A 347 21.51 -18.33 22.86
C PHE A 347 21.87 -19.34 21.76
N ALA A 348 21.72 -20.64 22.01
CA ALA A 348 21.98 -21.67 21.02
C ALA A 348 21.11 -21.51 19.77
N LYS A 349 19.79 -21.28 19.94
CA LYS A 349 18.86 -21.08 18.81
C LYS A 349 19.20 -19.86 17.97
N ARG A 350 19.65 -18.77 18.61
CA ARG A 350 20.05 -17.52 17.93
C ARG A 350 21.25 -17.66 16.99
N LEU A 351 22.10 -18.68 17.18
CA LEU A 351 23.23 -18.94 16.29
C LEU A 351 22.80 -19.50 14.93
N ILE A 352 21.68 -20.22 14.90
CA ILE A 352 21.17 -20.94 13.72
C ILE A 352 19.67 -20.66 13.49
N PRO A 353 19.24 -19.39 13.40
CA PRO A 353 17.82 -19.03 13.39
C PRO A 353 17.04 -19.63 12.21
N ALA A 354 17.71 -19.91 11.09
CA ALA A 354 17.10 -20.55 9.92
C ALA A 354 16.78 -22.04 10.15
N LEU A 355 17.52 -22.72 11.02
CA LEU A 355 17.33 -24.14 11.33
C LEU A 355 16.34 -24.37 12.48
N THR A 356 16.03 -23.34 13.24
CA THR A 356 15.15 -23.42 14.42
C THR A 356 13.74 -22.92 14.17
N MET A 357 13.48 -22.35 13.00
CA MET A 357 12.14 -21.92 12.59
C MET A 357 11.28 -23.13 12.22
N SER A 358 9.98 -23.05 12.47
CA SER A 358 9.04 -24.10 12.07
C SER A 358 8.98 -24.24 10.54
N PRO A 359 8.79 -25.46 10.00
CA PRO A 359 8.58 -25.66 8.56
C PRO A 359 7.31 -24.93 8.09
N GLN A 360 7.43 -24.17 7.02
CA GLN A 360 6.34 -23.41 6.41
C GLN A 360 6.61 -23.24 4.90
N SER A 361 5.54 -23.08 4.13
CA SER A 361 5.56 -22.78 2.70
C SER A 361 5.19 -21.31 2.44
N PRO A 362 5.70 -20.68 1.36
CA PRO A 362 5.29 -19.32 0.99
C PRO A 362 3.77 -19.14 0.82
N ASN A 363 3.06 -20.21 0.46
CA ASN A 363 1.61 -20.18 0.26
C ASN A 363 0.79 -20.38 1.54
N ASP A 364 1.42 -20.69 2.68
CA ASP A 364 0.74 -20.83 3.97
C ASP A 364 0.23 -19.48 4.48
N GLU A 365 -0.78 -19.50 5.34
CA GLU A 365 -1.28 -18.33 6.06
C GLU A 365 -0.15 -17.63 6.82
N ALA A 366 -0.06 -16.31 6.67
CA ALA A 366 1.00 -15.50 7.25
C ALA A 366 0.48 -14.38 8.15
N ALA A 367 -0.69 -13.82 7.86
CA ALA A 367 -1.33 -12.81 8.70
C ALA A 367 -2.82 -12.75 8.40
N ILE A 368 -3.61 -12.45 9.43
CA ILE A 368 -5.05 -12.22 9.32
C ILE A 368 -5.35 -10.79 9.77
N ILE A 369 -6.01 -10.03 8.90
CA ILE A 369 -6.38 -8.63 9.14
C ILE A 369 -7.91 -8.51 9.08
N PHE A 370 -8.52 -7.88 10.08
CA PHE A 370 -9.97 -7.70 10.07
C PHE A 370 -10.39 -6.44 9.30
N THR A 371 -11.43 -6.58 8.50
CA THR A 371 -12.12 -5.46 7.86
C THR A 371 -13.50 -5.26 8.46
N SER A 372 -13.87 -4.00 8.70
CA SER A 372 -15.25 -3.64 9.02
C SER A 372 -16.07 -3.79 7.73
N GLY A 373 -16.83 -4.88 7.61
CA GLY A 373 -17.81 -5.01 6.54
C GLY A 373 -18.82 -3.84 6.61
N SER A 374 -19.30 -3.37 5.47
CA SER A 374 -20.21 -2.21 5.42
C SER A 374 -21.55 -2.43 6.13
N GLU A 375 -21.92 -3.69 6.43
CA GLU A 375 -23.26 -4.09 6.90
C GLU A 375 -23.25 -5.31 7.87
N GLY A 376 -22.09 -5.73 8.42
CA GLY A 376 -22.02 -6.97 9.22
C GLY A 376 -20.81 -7.12 10.14
N LEU A 377 -20.71 -8.29 10.81
CA LEU A 377 -19.57 -8.63 11.67
C LEU A 377 -18.24 -8.58 10.89
N PRO A 378 -17.11 -8.18 11.52
CA PRO A 378 -15.83 -8.13 10.85
C PRO A 378 -15.43 -9.48 10.25
N LYS A 379 -14.84 -9.43 9.05
CA LYS A 379 -14.31 -10.62 8.37
C LYS A 379 -12.79 -10.60 8.44
N GLY A 380 -12.19 -11.76 8.69
CA GLY A 380 -10.73 -11.92 8.69
C GLY A 380 -10.23 -12.12 7.26
N VAL A 381 -9.49 -11.16 6.72
CA VAL A 381 -8.77 -11.27 5.45
C VAL A 381 -7.50 -12.06 5.68
N VAL A 382 -7.38 -13.22 5.05
CA VAL A 382 -6.24 -14.13 5.23
C VAL A 382 -5.22 -13.94 4.13
N HIS A 383 -4.01 -13.52 4.48
CA HIS A 383 -2.89 -13.40 3.54
C HIS A 383 -1.92 -14.56 3.66
N SER A 384 -1.42 -15.04 2.52
CA SER A 384 -0.22 -15.89 2.50
C SER A 384 1.05 -15.06 2.63
N HIS A 385 2.18 -15.69 2.99
CA HIS A 385 3.48 -15.00 2.99
C HIS A 385 3.79 -14.43 1.60
N ASP A 386 3.50 -15.22 0.57
CA ASP A 386 3.74 -14.89 -0.82
C ASP A 386 2.92 -13.68 -1.29
N SER A 387 1.66 -13.56 -0.84
CA SER A 387 0.80 -12.42 -1.20
C SER A 387 1.33 -11.09 -0.67
N LEU A 388 1.78 -11.06 0.59
CA LEU A 388 2.38 -9.87 1.21
C LEU A 388 3.71 -9.49 0.54
N LEU A 389 4.57 -10.49 0.27
CA LEU A 389 5.86 -10.26 -0.37
C LEU A 389 5.74 -9.89 -1.85
N THR A 390 4.70 -10.36 -2.54
CA THR A 390 4.37 -9.92 -3.90
C THR A 390 4.08 -8.44 -3.91
N ASN A 391 3.20 -7.95 -3.03
CA ASN A 391 2.87 -6.52 -3.01
C ASN A 391 4.08 -5.64 -2.65
N ALA A 392 4.91 -6.07 -1.71
CA ALA A 392 6.18 -5.40 -1.42
C ALA A 392 7.09 -5.32 -2.67
N ALA A 393 7.21 -6.40 -3.44
CA ALA A 393 7.99 -6.42 -4.68
C ALA A 393 7.38 -5.51 -5.77
N GLN A 394 6.04 -5.50 -5.89
CA GLN A 394 5.33 -4.61 -6.82
C GLN A 394 5.57 -3.13 -6.50
N ILE A 395 5.52 -2.77 -5.21
CA ILE A 395 5.82 -1.41 -4.73
C ILE A 395 7.28 -1.03 -5.03
N GLN A 396 8.24 -1.93 -4.79
CA GLN A 396 9.66 -1.72 -5.11
C GLN A 396 9.94 -1.58 -6.61
N ALA A 397 9.07 -2.10 -7.48
CA ALA A 397 9.21 -1.97 -8.92
C ALA A 397 8.80 -0.59 -9.43
N ILE A 398 7.93 0.13 -8.71
CA ILE A 398 7.39 1.44 -9.12
C ILE A 398 7.97 2.64 -8.37
N TYR A 399 8.50 2.41 -7.15
CA TYR A 399 9.14 3.45 -6.33
C TYR A 399 10.62 3.16 -6.13
N ASP A 400 11.45 4.21 -6.13
CA ASP A 400 12.91 4.10 -6.00
C ASP A 400 13.41 4.03 -4.55
N PHE A 401 12.55 3.57 -3.62
CA PHE A 401 12.88 3.49 -2.22
C PHE A 401 14.17 2.70 -2.00
N HIS A 402 15.02 3.22 -1.12
CA HIS A 402 16.36 2.69 -0.93
C HIS A 402 16.76 2.66 0.56
N PRO A 403 17.82 1.92 0.94
CA PRO A 403 18.28 1.78 2.33
C PRO A 403 18.61 3.10 3.07
N LYS A 404 18.86 4.20 2.35
CA LYS A 404 19.09 5.52 2.96
C LYS A 404 17.81 6.28 3.33
N ASP A 405 16.64 5.75 2.95
CA ASP A 405 15.37 6.36 3.31
C ASP A 405 15.03 6.12 4.78
N ARG A 406 14.20 7.02 5.31
CA ARG A 406 13.63 6.93 6.64
C ARG A 406 12.13 7.14 6.57
N PHE A 407 11.38 6.12 6.94
CA PHE A 407 9.93 6.14 6.93
C PHE A 407 9.39 6.73 8.24
N MET A 408 8.38 7.58 8.16
CA MET A 408 7.51 7.92 9.28
C MET A 408 6.27 7.01 9.24
N ILE A 409 6.15 6.11 10.21
CA ILE A 409 5.06 5.13 10.27
C ILE A 409 4.15 5.45 11.46
N CYS A 410 3.10 6.22 11.19
CA CYS A 410 2.02 6.49 12.14
C CYS A 410 0.76 5.65 11.87
N LEU A 411 0.74 4.87 10.79
CA LEU A 411 -0.37 4.00 10.44
C LEU A 411 -0.40 2.75 11.32
N PRO A 412 -1.56 2.31 11.82
CA PRO A 412 -1.62 1.16 12.73
C PRO A 412 -1.26 -0.16 12.05
N ASN A 413 -0.48 -1.01 12.71
CA ASN A 413 -0.09 -2.32 12.20
C ASN A 413 -1.23 -3.35 12.17
N PHE A 414 -2.36 -3.09 12.85
CA PHE A 414 -3.55 -3.91 12.67
C PHE A 414 -4.28 -3.64 11.36
N HIS A 415 -3.91 -2.57 10.64
CA HIS A 415 -4.36 -2.28 9.30
C HIS A 415 -3.28 -2.71 8.30
N VAL A 416 -3.66 -3.34 7.19
CA VAL A 416 -2.67 -3.86 6.24
C VAL A 416 -1.78 -2.77 5.63
N PHE A 417 -2.25 -1.53 5.56
CA PHE A 417 -1.43 -0.41 5.08
C PHE A 417 -0.26 -0.11 6.04
N GLY A 418 -0.50 -0.18 7.36
CA GLY A 418 0.56 -0.09 8.37
C GLY A 418 1.43 -1.35 8.41
N LEU A 419 0.83 -2.53 8.34
CA LEU A 419 1.58 -3.80 8.37
C LEU A 419 2.48 -3.98 7.14
N SER A 420 1.91 -3.93 5.93
CA SER A 420 2.64 -4.14 4.68
C SER A 420 3.55 -2.95 4.38
N GLY A 421 2.99 -1.74 4.29
CA GLY A 421 3.73 -0.53 3.92
C GLY A 421 4.66 0.00 5.02
N GLY A 422 4.25 -0.11 6.28
CA GLY A 422 5.01 0.42 7.43
C GLY A 422 5.91 -0.57 8.15
N THR A 423 5.62 -1.88 8.10
CA THR A 423 6.40 -2.90 8.82
C THR A 423 7.12 -3.89 7.89
N LEU A 424 6.52 -4.35 6.79
CA LEU A 424 7.19 -5.32 5.92
C LEU A 424 8.10 -4.63 4.90
N LEU A 425 7.60 -3.59 4.26
CA LEU A 425 8.30 -2.88 3.19
C LEU A 425 9.66 -2.29 3.63
N PRO A 426 9.80 -1.62 4.80
CA PRO A 426 11.10 -1.13 5.24
C PRO A 426 12.14 -2.23 5.48
N ILE A 427 11.73 -3.41 5.95
CA ILE A 427 12.61 -4.58 6.12
C ILE A 427 13.11 -5.07 4.77
N VAL A 428 12.22 -5.21 3.77
CA VAL A 428 12.57 -5.66 2.42
C VAL A 428 13.55 -4.66 1.77
N ILE A 429 13.30 -3.36 1.92
CA ILE A 429 14.15 -2.29 1.39
C ILE A 429 15.47 -2.18 2.14
N GLY A 430 15.50 -2.50 3.44
CA GLY A 430 16.63 -2.24 4.32
C GLY A 430 16.71 -0.79 4.80
N SER A 431 15.59 -0.08 4.80
CA SER A 431 15.48 1.31 5.24
C SER A 431 15.13 1.40 6.73
N ARG A 432 15.34 2.59 7.30
CA ARG A 432 14.92 2.90 8.68
C ARG A 432 13.44 3.28 8.70
N ALA A 433 12.76 3.02 9.79
CA ALA A 433 11.40 3.45 10.03
C ALA A 433 11.22 3.88 11.49
N PHE A 434 10.60 5.04 11.69
CA PHE A 434 10.17 5.50 13.00
C PHE A 434 8.71 5.12 13.20
N LEU A 435 8.45 4.32 14.23
CA LEU A 435 7.12 3.83 14.58
C LEU A 435 6.48 4.78 15.58
N TYR A 436 5.29 5.25 15.25
CA TYR A 436 4.50 6.10 16.12
C TYR A 436 3.12 5.47 16.38
N PRO A 437 2.66 5.39 17.64
CA PRO A 437 1.49 4.62 18.01
C PRO A 437 0.16 5.28 17.64
N ASN A 438 0.09 6.61 17.59
CA ASN A 438 -1.17 7.33 17.40
C ASN A 438 -1.08 8.35 16.24
N PRO A 439 -1.76 8.13 15.11
CA PRO A 439 -1.77 9.08 14.00
C PRO A 439 -2.50 10.39 14.31
N LEU A 440 -3.30 10.46 15.38
CA LEU A 440 -4.10 11.64 15.73
C LEU A 440 -3.30 12.73 16.46
N HIS A 441 -2.01 12.48 16.78
CA HIS A 441 -1.16 13.49 17.41
C HIS A 441 -0.65 14.50 16.38
N TYR A 442 -1.57 15.28 15.81
CA TYR A 442 -1.35 16.12 14.64
C TYR A 442 -0.26 17.19 14.82
N ARG A 443 0.02 17.62 16.07
CA ARG A 443 1.11 18.56 16.40
C ARG A 443 2.47 17.88 16.53
N ALA A 444 2.52 16.66 17.08
CA ALA A 444 3.79 16.00 17.37
C ALA A 444 4.41 15.35 16.11
N ILE A 445 3.57 14.85 15.21
CA ILE A 445 4.04 14.10 14.04
C ILE A 445 4.88 14.96 13.07
N PRO A 446 4.50 16.21 12.74
CA PRO A 446 5.34 17.08 11.93
C PRO A 446 6.74 17.33 12.52
N GLU A 447 6.79 17.69 13.81
CA GLU A 447 8.05 17.89 14.55
C GLU A 447 8.91 16.63 14.57
N ILE A 448 8.31 15.45 14.72
CA ILE A 448 9.03 14.17 14.65
C ILE A 448 9.57 13.91 13.24
N ILE A 449 8.80 14.21 12.20
CA ILE A 449 9.24 14.08 10.80
C ILE A 449 10.49 14.96 10.58
N TYR A 450 10.47 16.17 11.11
CA TYR A 450 11.59 17.10 11.08
C TYR A 450 12.81 16.59 11.86
N ASP A 451 12.66 16.33 13.17
CA ASP A 451 13.74 15.89 14.07
C ASP A 451 14.42 14.61 13.57
N ARG A 452 13.61 13.64 13.15
CA ARG A 452 14.12 12.36 12.63
C ARG A 452 14.60 12.48 11.19
N GLY A 453 14.30 13.57 10.48
CA GLY A 453 14.65 13.74 9.08
C GLY A 453 14.08 12.63 8.20
N CYS A 454 12.80 12.34 8.38
CA CYS A 454 12.09 11.33 7.59
C CYS A 454 12.04 11.76 6.12
N THR A 455 12.14 10.78 5.21
CA THR A 455 12.11 10.99 3.76
C THR A 455 10.86 10.42 3.11
N ILE A 456 10.13 9.54 3.80
CA ILE A 456 8.91 8.89 3.30
C ILE A 456 7.82 8.99 4.36
N LEU A 457 6.65 9.51 3.97
CA LEU A 457 5.44 9.52 4.78
C LEU A 457 4.34 8.74 4.05
N LEU A 458 3.85 7.68 4.70
CA LEU A 458 2.65 6.95 4.28
C LEU A 458 1.49 7.42 5.16
N SER A 459 0.40 7.89 4.56
CA SER A 459 -0.71 8.44 5.33
C SER A 459 -2.05 8.37 4.59
N THR A 460 -3.09 8.90 5.22
CA THR A 460 -4.43 9.10 4.62
C THR A 460 -4.66 10.59 4.37
N SER A 461 -5.64 10.94 3.53
CA SER A 461 -5.97 12.35 3.26
C SER A 461 -6.32 13.12 4.54
N THR A 462 -7.07 12.50 5.44
CA THR A 462 -7.53 13.02 6.72
C THR A 462 -6.35 13.35 7.63
N PHE A 463 -5.41 12.42 7.76
CA PHE A 463 -4.24 12.63 8.61
C PHE A 463 -3.30 13.67 8.01
N LEU A 464 -3.09 13.67 6.69
CA LEU A 464 -2.32 14.71 6.02
C LEU A 464 -2.92 16.11 6.25
N SER A 465 -4.24 16.25 6.15
CA SER A 465 -4.92 17.51 6.49
C SER A 465 -4.64 17.94 7.93
N GLY A 466 -4.78 17.00 8.88
CA GLY A 466 -4.47 17.24 10.29
C GLY A 466 -3.03 17.69 10.52
N TYR A 467 -2.05 17.02 9.90
CA TYR A 467 -0.63 17.40 10.00
C TYR A 467 -0.36 18.77 9.39
N ALA A 468 -0.91 19.06 8.20
CA ALA A 468 -0.70 20.31 7.50
C ALA A 468 -1.17 21.53 8.31
N ARG A 469 -2.24 21.37 9.11
CA ARG A 469 -2.79 22.41 9.98
C ARG A 469 -1.80 22.86 11.07
N PHE A 470 -0.96 21.97 11.58
CA PHE A 470 -0.05 22.27 12.69
C PHE A 470 1.43 22.33 12.30
N ALA A 471 1.79 21.76 11.15
CA ALA A 471 3.17 21.75 10.68
C ALA A 471 3.67 23.17 10.32
N ASP A 472 4.92 23.47 10.68
CA ASP A 472 5.67 24.57 10.10
C ASP A 472 6.01 24.27 8.62
N GLN A 473 6.21 25.30 7.80
CA GLN A 473 6.58 25.16 6.39
C GLN A 473 7.84 24.30 6.20
N TYR A 474 8.75 24.28 7.17
CA TYR A 474 10.03 23.59 7.09
C TYR A 474 10.02 22.16 7.64
N ASP A 475 8.96 21.73 8.35
CA ASP A 475 8.90 20.41 9.00
C ASP A 475 9.09 19.26 8.01
N PHE A 476 8.64 19.45 6.78
CA PHE A 476 8.63 18.42 5.74
C PHE A 476 9.79 18.52 4.73
N HIS A 477 10.80 19.36 4.98
CA HIS A 477 11.85 19.68 3.98
C HIS A 477 12.65 18.49 3.43
N ARG A 478 12.72 17.35 4.14
CA ARG A 478 13.41 16.13 3.67
C ARG A 478 12.50 15.09 3.03
N LEU A 479 11.18 15.27 3.09
CA LEU A 479 10.24 14.33 2.49
C LEU A 479 10.43 14.31 0.97
N ARG A 480 10.80 13.13 0.47
CA ARG A 480 10.88 12.82 -0.97
C ARG A 480 9.55 12.25 -1.48
N TYR A 481 8.86 11.52 -0.60
CA TYR A 481 7.60 10.85 -0.91
C TYR A 481 6.58 11.11 0.20
N VAL A 482 5.42 11.64 -0.21
CA VAL A 482 4.21 11.65 0.60
C VAL A 482 3.16 10.88 -0.19
N ILE A 483 2.79 9.71 0.32
CA ILE A 483 1.86 8.81 -0.36
C ILE A 483 0.57 8.73 0.46
N ALA A 484 -0.53 9.10 -0.16
CA ALA A 484 -1.87 9.01 0.40
C ALA A 484 -2.60 7.78 -0.14
N GLY A 485 -3.26 7.04 0.75
CA GLY A 485 -4.11 5.92 0.37
C GLY A 485 -5.17 5.61 1.42
N ALA A 486 -5.85 4.47 1.24
CA ALA A 486 -6.97 3.98 2.07
C ALA A 486 -8.27 4.81 2.04
N GLU A 487 -8.23 6.02 1.47
CA GLU A 487 -9.36 6.89 1.18
C GLU A 487 -9.02 7.82 0.02
N LYS A 488 -10.03 8.51 -0.49
CA LYS A 488 -9.88 9.46 -1.58
C LYS A 488 -9.04 10.67 -1.14
N LEU A 489 -8.10 11.08 -1.98
CA LEU A 489 -7.30 12.27 -1.72
C LEU A 489 -8.09 13.57 -1.95
N SER A 490 -8.16 14.42 -0.93
CA SER A 490 -8.80 15.74 -1.01
C SER A 490 -7.98 16.71 -1.86
N GLN A 491 -8.68 17.55 -2.64
CA GLN A 491 -8.05 18.63 -3.41
C GLN A 491 -7.39 19.66 -2.50
N ASP A 492 -7.95 19.92 -1.32
CA ASP A 492 -7.37 20.87 -0.35
C ASP A 492 -6.05 20.35 0.20
N VAL A 493 -5.94 19.04 0.41
CA VAL A 493 -4.68 18.42 0.84
C VAL A 493 -3.64 18.52 -0.27
N ILE A 494 -4.01 18.23 -1.53
CA ILE A 494 -3.12 18.38 -2.68
C ILE A 494 -2.60 19.82 -2.77
N LYS A 495 -3.52 20.79 -2.76
CA LYS A 495 -3.21 22.22 -2.84
C LYS A 495 -2.32 22.66 -1.69
N THR A 496 -2.72 22.35 -0.45
CA THR A 496 -1.99 22.76 0.76
C THR A 496 -0.57 22.19 0.75
N TYR A 497 -0.39 20.91 0.43
CA TYR A 497 0.94 20.31 0.41
C TYR A 497 1.82 20.88 -0.71
N GLN A 498 1.23 21.17 -1.88
CA GLN A 498 1.94 21.77 -2.98
C GLN A 498 2.35 23.22 -2.69
N GLU A 499 1.45 24.04 -2.14
CA GLU A 499 1.66 25.47 -1.92
C GLU A 499 2.47 25.76 -0.64
N LYS A 500 2.14 25.10 0.48
CA LYS A 500 2.78 25.35 1.79
C LYS A 500 4.12 24.65 1.93
N PHE A 501 4.25 23.43 1.40
CA PHE A 501 5.44 22.59 1.62
C PHE A 501 6.23 22.29 0.33
N GLY A 502 5.72 22.66 -0.85
CA GLY A 502 6.36 22.33 -2.13
C GLY A 502 6.32 20.83 -2.48
N ILE A 503 5.40 20.07 -1.86
CA ILE A 503 5.37 18.61 -1.95
C ILE A 503 4.18 18.16 -2.80
N ARG A 504 4.45 17.28 -3.77
CA ARG A 504 3.40 16.56 -4.49
C ARG A 504 3.00 15.31 -3.70
N VAL A 505 1.74 15.28 -3.26
CA VAL A 505 1.14 14.08 -2.65
C VAL A 505 0.80 13.09 -3.77
N LEU A 506 1.27 11.85 -3.64
CA LEU A 506 0.99 10.77 -4.58
C LEU A 506 -0.19 9.93 -4.06
N GLU A 507 -1.27 9.88 -4.81
CA GLU A 507 -2.43 9.04 -4.49
C GLU A 507 -2.18 7.58 -4.90
N GLY A 508 -2.54 6.64 -4.03
CA GLY A 508 -2.58 5.21 -4.30
C GLY A 508 -3.91 4.59 -3.87
N TYR A 509 -4.34 3.60 -4.64
CA TYR A 509 -5.57 2.84 -4.40
C TYR A 509 -5.23 1.39 -4.05
N GLY A 510 -6.04 0.83 -3.15
CA GLY A 510 -5.79 -0.47 -2.60
C GLY A 510 -6.88 -0.94 -1.65
N THR A 511 -6.93 -2.25 -1.41
CA THR A 511 -7.87 -2.88 -0.48
C THR A 511 -7.12 -3.78 0.48
N THR A 512 -7.76 -4.20 1.58
CA THR A 512 -7.09 -5.11 2.51
C THR A 512 -6.70 -6.41 1.83
N GLU A 513 -7.60 -6.89 0.97
CA GLU A 513 -7.59 -8.14 0.24
C GLU A 513 -6.50 -8.23 -0.84
N THR A 514 -5.76 -7.15 -1.10
CA THR A 514 -4.72 -7.05 -2.15
C THR A 514 -3.35 -6.59 -1.62
N ALA A 515 -3.17 -6.64 -0.30
CA ALA A 515 -1.89 -6.56 0.42
C ALA A 515 -1.04 -5.26 0.47
N PRO A 516 -1.54 -4.00 0.39
CA PRO A 516 -2.86 -3.51 -0.03
C PRO A 516 -2.91 -2.89 -1.42
N VAL A 517 -1.78 -2.57 -2.04
CA VAL A 517 -1.76 -1.59 -3.14
C VAL A 517 -2.13 -2.25 -4.47
N ILE A 518 -3.11 -1.68 -5.17
CA ILE A 518 -3.60 -2.11 -6.49
C ILE A 518 -3.06 -1.20 -7.59
N ALA A 519 -3.13 0.11 -7.37
CA ALA A 519 -2.70 1.12 -8.31
C ALA A 519 -2.06 2.31 -7.57
N ALA A 520 -1.12 3.00 -8.20
CA ALA A 520 -0.49 4.16 -7.59
C ALA A 520 0.01 5.18 -8.62
N ASN A 521 -0.10 6.46 -8.26
CA ASN A 521 0.64 7.53 -8.92
C ASN A 521 2.11 7.47 -8.52
N THR A 522 3.00 7.72 -9.48
CA THR A 522 4.44 7.80 -9.25
C THR A 522 4.99 9.13 -9.75
N LEU A 523 6.25 9.45 -9.43
CA LEU A 523 6.91 10.63 -9.99
C LEU A 523 7.03 10.56 -11.53
N MET A 524 7.08 9.36 -12.10
CA MET A 524 7.21 9.15 -13.55
C MET A 524 5.86 9.03 -14.28
N ALA A 525 4.81 8.58 -13.59
CA ALA A 525 3.48 8.37 -14.12
C ALA A 525 2.44 8.88 -13.12
N HIS A 526 1.98 10.12 -13.34
CA HIS A 526 1.04 10.82 -12.48
C HIS A 526 -0.07 11.46 -13.32
N LYS A 527 -1.32 11.33 -12.88
CA LYS A 527 -2.47 12.02 -13.46
C LYS A 527 -3.43 12.47 -12.36
N THR A 528 -3.68 13.78 -12.27
CA THR A 528 -4.62 14.36 -11.31
C THR A 528 -6.02 13.78 -11.51
N GLY A 529 -6.68 13.40 -10.42
CA GLY A 529 -8.02 12.79 -10.46
C GLY A 529 -8.03 11.29 -10.77
N SER A 530 -6.85 10.68 -11.01
CA SER A 530 -6.66 9.24 -11.11
C SER A 530 -5.86 8.75 -9.90
N VAL A 531 -6.07 7.49 -9.52
CA VAL A 531 -5.29 6.79 -8.49
C VAL A 531 -3.99 6.21 -9.04
N GLY A 532 -3.63 6.57 -10.28
CA GLY A 532 -2.44 6.12 -10.98
C GLY A 532 -2.66 4.86 -11.80
N LYS A 533 -1.59 4.12 -12.07
CA LYS A 533 -1.62 2.90 -12.88
C LYS A 533 -1.60 1.65 -12.01
N LEU A 534 -2.14 0.55 -12.54
CA LEU A 534 -2.07 -0.76 -11.90
C LEU A 534 -0.62 -1.15 -11.59
N LEU A 535 -0.42 -1.83 -10.47
CA LEU A 535 0.87 -2.39 -10.12
C LEU A 535 1.28 -3.51 -11.10
N PRO A 536 2.59 -3.70 -11.32
CA PRO A 536 3.09 -4.76 -12.19
C PRO A 536 2.60 -6.15 -11.76
N SER A 537 2.44 -7.04 -12.73
CA SER A 537 1.96 -8.42 -12.55
C SER A 537 0.49 -8.57 -12.09
N MET A 538 -0.25 -7.47 -11.97
CA MET A 538 -1.70 -7.53 -11.75
C MET A 538 -2.49 -7.51 -13.06
N GLY A 539 -3.64 -8.19 -13.06
CA GLY A 539 -4.70 -8.04 -14.05
C GLY A 539 -5.86 -7.23 -13.49
N ALA A 540 -6.62 -6.59 -14.37
CA ALA A 540 -7.87 -5.94 -14.04
C ALA A 540 -8.89 -6.17 -15.16
N THR A 541 -10.11 -6.44 -14.76
CA THR A 541 -11.27 -6.57 -15.64
C THR A 541 -12.37 -5.64 -15.13
N LEU A 542 -13.00 -4.90 -16.05
CA LEU A 542 -14.16 -4.07 -15.75
C LEU A 542 -15.41 -4.78 -16.25
N THR A 543 -16.26 -5.24 -15.33
CA THR A 543 -17.56 -5.81 -15.68
C THR A 543 -18.56 -4.66 -15.90
N PRO A 544 -19.28 -4.60 -17.03
CA PRO A 544 -20.26 -3.54 -17.28
C PRO A 544 -21.30 -3.43 -16.15
N VAL A 545 -21.68 -2.19 -15.82
CA VAL A 545 -22.72 -1.88 -14.82
C VAL A 545 -23.82 -1.10 -15.52
N GLU A 546 -25.07 -1.55 -15.36
CA GLU A 546 -26.24 -0.90 -15.95
C GLU A 546 -26.32 0.58 -15.47
N GLY A 547 -26.55 1.50 -16.42
CA GLY A 547 -26.61 2.93 -16.14
C GLY A 547 -25.27 3.66 -16.06
N ILE A 548 -24.13 2.96 -16.25
CA ILE A 548 -22.79 3.56 -16.26
C ILE A 548 -22.06 3.12 -17.53
N ALA A 549 -21.96 4.01 -18.52
CA ALA A 549 -21.40 3.67 -19.83
C ALA A 549 -19.87 3.74 -19.89
N ASP A 550 -19.23 4.62 -19.11
CA ASP A 550 -17.78 4.89 -19.15
C ASP A 550 -16.99 4.16 -18.06
N ALA A 551 -17.64 3.36 -17.21
CA ALA A 551 -16.99 2.66 -16.11
C ALA A 551 -17.67 1.31 -15.83
N GLY A 552 -16.95 0.42 -15.15
CA GLY A 552 -17.44 -0.91 -14.78
C GLY A 552 -16.98 -1.32 -13.40
N ARG A 553 -17.54 -2.42 -12.90
CA ARG A 553 -17.17 -3.03 -11.63
C ARG A 553 -15.78 -3.63 -11.75
N LEU A 554 -14.87 -3.20 -10.88
CA LEU A 554 -13.46 -3.54 -10.93
C LEU A 554 -13.20 -4.90 -10.25
N ILE A 555 -12.77 -5.87 -11.04
CA ILE A 555 -12.26 -7.16 -10.60
C ILE A 555 -10.75 -7.17 -10.86
N VAL A 556 -9.96 -7.49 -9.85
CA VAL A 556 -8.49 -7.54 -9.94
C VAL A 556 -7.97 -8.96 -9.76
N SER A 557 -6.81 -9.26 -10.35
CA SER A 557 -6.16 -10.56 -10.22
C SER A 557 -4.66 -10.44 -10.02
N GLY A 558 -4.07 -11.30 -9.20
CA GLY A 558 -2.63 -11.27 -8.91
C GLY A 558 -2.22 -12.12 -7.71
N ASP A 559 -0.92 -12.36 -7.57
CA ASP A 559 -0.40 -13.16 -6.46
C ASP A 559 -0.49 -12.41 -5.12
N ASN A 560 -0.63 -11.08 -5.14
CA ASN A 560 -0.88 -10.26 -3.95
C ASN A 560 -2.32 -10.35 -3.41
N VAL A 561 -3.24 -10.96 -4.14
CA VAL A 561 -4.61 -11.20 -3.67
C VAL A 561 -4.59 -12.20 -2.51
N MET A 562 -5.41 -11.93 -1.49
CA MET A 562 -5.60 -12.75 -0.28
C MET A 562 -5.95 -14.21 -0.61
N LEU A 563 -5.78 -15.11 0.36
CA LEU A 563 -6.23 -16.50 0.26
C LEU A 563 -7.77 -16.60 0.32
N GLY A 564 -8.41 -15.77 1.15
CA GLY A 564 -9.85 -15.83 1.38
C GLY A 564 -10.27 -15.14 2.67
N TYR A 565 -11.54 -15.32 3.05
CA TYR A 565 -12.10 -14.77 4.29
C TYR A 565 -12.34 -15.84 5.35
N LEU A 566 -12.15 -15.46 6.60
CA LEU A 566 -12.67 -16.15 7.77
C LEU A 566 -13.86 -15.37 8.34
N LYS A 567 -14.92 -16.09 8.67
CA LYS A 567 -16.22 -15.53 9.07
C LYS A 567 -16.67 -16.12 10.39
N ALA A 568 -17.31 -15.31 11.24
CA ALA A 568 -17.77 -15.77 12.55
C ALA A 568 -18.92 -16.79 12.43
N GLU A 569 -19.68 -16.73 11.34
CA GLU A 569 -20.79 -17.63 11.03
C GLU A 569 -20.31 -19.04 10.64
N GLN A 570 -19.06 -19.17 10.19
CA GLN A 570 -18.40 -20.44 9.88
C GLN A 570 -16.97 -20.46 10.43
N PRO A 571 -16.81 -20.56 11.77
CA PRO A 571 -15.51 -20.47 12.43
C PRO A 571 -14.47 -21.43 11.85
N GLY A 572 -13.28 -20.92 11.55
CA GLY A 572 -12.16 -21.73 11.08
C GLY A 572 -12.17 -22.07 9.59
N VAL A 573 -13.33 -22.00 8.92
CA VAL A 573 -13.50 -22.37 7.51
C VAL A 573 -13.12 -21.18 6.62
N LEU A 574 -12.16 -21.41 5.72
CA LEU A 574 -11.69 -20.41 4.77
C LEU A 574 -12.62 -20.33 3.56
N ASP A 575 -13.30 -19.21 3.39
CA ASP A 575 -14.00 -18.84 2.17
C ASP A 575 -12.98 -18.36 1.13
N ALA A 576 -12.46 -19.31 0.35
CA ALA A 576 -11.31 -19.10 -0.53
C ALA A 576 -11.61 -18.13 -1.69
N SER A 577 -10.61 -17.31 -2.04
CA SER A 577 -10.69 -16.44 -3.22
C SER A 577 -10.66 -17.29 -4.49
N PRO A 578 -11.51 -16.97 -5.50
CA PRO A 578 -11.54 -17.73 -6.75
C PRO A 578 -10.20 -17.66 -7.48
N VAL A 579 -9.80 -18.77 -8.11
CA VAL A 579 -8.58 -18.86 -8.92
C VAL A 579 -8.96 -19.07 -10.37
N ILE A 580 -8.54 -18.16 -11.24
CA ILE A 580 -8.76 -18.21 -12.70
C ILE A 580 -7.41 -18.02 -13.38
N ASP A 581 -7.08 -18.89 -14.34
CA ASP A 581 -5.79 -18.90 -15.04
C ASP A 581 -4.57 -18.90 -14.10
N GLY A 582 -4.69 -19.63 -12.99
CA GLY A 582 -3.64 -19.74 -11.97
C GLY A 582 -3.46 -18.50 -11.09
N LYS A 583 -4.27 -17.44 -11.26
CA LYS A 583 -4.24 -16.24 -10.42
C LYS A 583 -5.48 -16.13 -9.56
N ARG A 584 -5.30 -15.73 -8.30
CA ARG A 584 -6.41 -15.38 -7.42
C ARG A 584 -7.06 -14.10 -7.91
N GLN A 585 -8.39 -14.06 -7.89
CA GLN A 585 -9.20 -12.89 -8.24
C GLN A 585 -9.91 -12.32 -7.03
N TYR A 586 -10.15 -11.02 -7.07
CA TYR A 586 -10.90 -10.30 -6.05
C TYR A 586 -11.79 -9.25 -6.71
N ASP A 587 -13.08 -9.30 -6.38
CA ASP A 587 -14.04 -8.27 -6.72
C ASP A 587 -13.96 -7.15 -5.67
N THR A 588 -13.50 -5.98 -6.10
CA THR A 588 -13.28 -4.84 -5.19
C THR A 588 -14.57 -4.22 -4.68
N GLY A 589 -15.70 -4.48 -5.36
CA GLY A 589 -16.95 -3.77 -5.15
C GLY A 589 -16.91 -2.29 -5.56
N ASP A 590 -15.82 -1.82 -6.17
CA ASP A 590 -15.68 -0.45 -6.66
C ASP A 590 -16.00 -0.37 -8.15
N ILE A 591 -16.57 0.76 -8.58
CA ILE A 591 -16.77 1.11 -9.98
C ILE A 591 -15.61 1.99 -10.41
N ALA A 592 -14.96 1.61 -11.51
CA ALA A 592 -13.79 2.28 -12.01
C ALA A 592 -13.75 2.36 -13.53
N ASN A 593 -12.95 3.29 -14.03
CA ASN A 593 -12.57 3.42 -15.43
C ASN A 593 -11.05 3.26 -15.54
N ILE A 594 -10.58 2.60 -16.60
CA ILE A 594 -9.17 2.60 -17.02
C ILE A 594 -9.13 3.28 -18.38
N ASP A 595 -8.37 4.36 -18.49
CA ASP A 595 -8.26 5.10 -19.75
C ASP A 595 -7.24 4.47 -20.73
N ASP A 596 -7.16 5.01 -21.94
CA ASP A 596 -6.25 4.55 -23.00
C ASP A 596 -4.76 4.64 -22.62
N GLN A 597 -4.42 5.40 -21.57
CA GLN A 597 -3.07 5.54 -21.04
C GLN A 597 -2.79 4.58 -19.87
N GLY A 598 -3.79 3.80 -19.46
CA GLY A 598 -3.73 2.82 -18.37
C GLY A 598 -3.90 3.44 -16.98
N PHE A 599 -4.39 4.69 -16.88
CA PHE A 599 -4.69 5.32 -15.59
C PHE A 599 -6.05 4.87 -15.08
N LEU A 600 -6.08 4.42 -13.84
CA LEU A 600 -7.28 3.97 -13.13
C LEU A 600 -7.93 5.16 -12.42
N THR A 601 -9.24 5.31 -12.58
CA THR A 601 -10.06 6.31 -11.87
C THR A 601 -11.18 5.61 -11.14
N ILE A 602 -11.25 5.80 -9.82
CA ILE A 602 -12.34 5.24 -8.99
C ILE A 602 -13.52 6.22 -9.00
N ARG A 603 -14.69 5.73 -9.41
CA ARG A 603 -15.95 6.51 -9.43
C ARG A 603 -16.69 6.45 -8.09
N GLY A 604 -16.57 5.33 -7.38
CA GLY A 604 -17.16 5.11 -6.06
C GLY A 604 -17.39 3.61 -5.81
N ARG A 605 -17.94 3.27 -4.63
CA ARG A 605 -18.37 1.90 -4.33
C ARG A 605 -19.70 1.59 -4.99
N ALA A 606 -19.86 0.42 -5.61
CA ALA A 606 -21.13 0.00 -6.21
C ALA A 606 -22.31 0.06 -5.22
N LYS A 607 -22.08 -0.31 -3.95
CA LYS A 607 -23.08 -0.19 -2.86
C LYS A 607 -23.36 1.25 -2.41
N ARG A 608 -22.52 2.21 -2.80
CA ARG A 608 -22.69 3.66 -2.55
C ARG A 608 -23.21 4.39 -3.78
N PHE A 609 -24.00 3.70 -4.59
CA PHE A 609 -24.85 4.31 -5.60
C PHE A 609 -26.30 4.09 -5.18
N ALA A 610 -27.08 5.16 -5.24
CA ALA A 610 -28.53 5.09 -5.13
C ALA A 610 -29.12 4.94 -6.53
N LYS A 611 -30.07 4.02 -6.72
CA LYS A 611 -30.88 3.94 -7.94
C LYS A 611 -32.08 4.87 -7.78
N ILE A 612 -31.95 6.10 -8.29
CA ILE A 612 -32.97 7.15 -8.16
C ILE A 612 -33.61 7.36 -9.53
N ALA A 613 -34.90 7.05 -9.64
CA ALA A 613 -35.66 7.17 -10.89
C ALA A 613 -35.01 6.42 -12.08
N GLY A 614 -34.38 5.28 -11.81
CA GLY A 614 -33.72 4.45 -12.83
C GLY A 614 -32.25 4.81 -13.11
N GLU A 615 -31.76 5.96 -12.62
CA GLU A 615 -30.36 6.37 -12.76
C GLU A 615 -29.52 6.01 -11.53
N MET A 616 -28.25 5.63 -11.77
CA MET A 616 -27.29 5.35 -10.70
C MET A 616 -26.60 6.63 -10.24
N VAL A 617 -27.02 7.13 -9.08
CA VAL A 617 -26.51 8.36 -8.46
C VAL A 617 -25.49 8.01 -7.38
N SER A 618 -24.24 8.42 -7.57
CA SER A 618 -23.19 8.21 -6.56
C SER A 618 -23.45 9.05 -5.29
N LEU A 619 -23.43 8.41 -4.12
CA LEU A 619 -23.49 9.11 -2.83
C LEU A 619 -22.31 10.06 -2.64
N ASP A 620 -21.13 9.69 -3.13
CA ASP A 620 -19.92 10.51 -3.05
C ASP A 620 -20.06 11.79 -3.91
N THR A 621 -20.83 11.72 -5.00
CA THR A 621 -21.19 12.90 -5.80
C THR A 621 -22.09 13.84 -5.02
N ALA A 622 -23.06 13.31 -4.27
CA ALA A 622 -23.91 14.12 -3.38
C ALA A 622 -23.10 14.75 -2.22
N GLU A 623 -22.12 14.02 -1.66
CA GLU A 623 -21.20 14.55 -0.65
C GLU A 623 -20.35 15.69 -1.21
N LYS A 624 -19.85 15.60 -2.45
CA LYS A 624 -19.13 16.71 -3.11
C LYS A 624 -19.99 17.96 -3.26
N ILE A 625 -21.26 17.80 -3.63
CA ILE A 625 -22.20 18.92 -3.73
C ILE A 625 -22.30 19.63 -2.38
N ALA A 626 -22.47 18.87 -1.29
CA ALA A 626 -22.55 19.40 0.07
C ALA A 626 -21.24 20.08 0.50
N ALA A 627 -20.09 19.44 0.25
CA ALA A 627 -18.77 19.99 0.55
C ALA A 627 -18.49 21.30 -0.21
N ASN A 628 -18.89 21.41 -1.47
CA ASN A 628 -18.73 22.67 -2.22
C ASN A 628 -19.71 23.76 -1.74
N ALA A 629 -20.89 23.39 -1.26
CA ALA A 629 -21.87 24.35 -0.72
C ALA A 629 -21.51 24.86 0.70
N ALA A 630 -20.88 24.02 1.51
CA ALA A 630 -20.41 24.34 2.86
C ALA A 630 -19.03 23.71 3.12
N PRO A 631 -17.94 24.34 2.66
CA PRO A 631 -16.58 23.78 2.71
C PRO A 631 -16.06 23.52 4.12
N ASP A 632 -16.48 24.33 5.09
CA ASP A 632 -16.00 24.27 6.47
C ASP A 632 -16.76 23.25 7.34
N ALA A 633 -17.73 22.54 6.77
CA ALA A 633 -18.56 21.57 7.48
C ALA A 633 -18.25 20.13 7.06
N ALA A 634 -18.47 19.19 7.98
CA ALA A 634 -18.42 17.77 7.71
C ALA A 634 -19.76 17.29 7.17
N HIS A 635 -19.73 16.43 6.15
CA HIS A 635 -20.92 15.92 5.45
C HIS A 635 -20.85 14.39 5.31
N ALA A 636 -22.00 13.73 5.39
CA ALA A 636 -22.14 12.31 5.10
C ALA A 636 -23.50 12.02 4.45
N ILE A 637 -23.52 11.17 3.41
CA ILE A 637 -24.75 10.78 2.72
C ILE A 637 -25.07 9.31 2.99
N ILE A 638 -26.35 9.03 3.24
CA ILE A 638 -26.90 7.66 3.22
C ILE A 638 -28.10 7.57 2.27
N THR A 639 -28.49 6.34 1.91
CA THR A 639 -29.72 6.05 1.16
C THR A 639 -30.85 5.60 2.07
N ARG A 640 -32.07 5.91 1.65
CA ARG A 640 -33.32 5.39 2.21
C ARG A 640 -34.24 4.96 1.06
N GLU A 641 -35.04 3.92 1.27
CA GLU A 641 -36.06 3.52 0.30
C GLU A 641 -37.09 4.64 0.07
N ASP A 642 -37.48 4.84 -1.19
CA ASP A 642 -38.48 5.81 -1.63
C ASP A 642 -39.47 5.12 -2.58
N LYS A 643 -40.75 5.06 -2.19
CA LYS A 643 -41.80 4.35 -2.93
C LYS A 643 -42.01 4.84 -4.36
N ALA A 644 -41.67 6.10 -4.67
CA ALA A 644 -41.88 6.69 -5.99
C ALA A 644 -40.65 6.62 -6.90
N LYS A 645 -39.44 6.64 -6.32
CA LYS A 645 -38.18 6.74 -7.09
C LYS A 645 -37.21 5.57 -6.88
N GLY A 646 -37.58 4.57 -6.08
CA GLY A 646 -36.71 3.48 -5.67
C GLY A 646 -35.95 3.86 -4.40
N GLU A 647 -35.01 4.79 -4.52
CA GLU A 647 -34.21 5.29 -3.39
C GLU A 647 -34.19 6.83 -3.33
N ALA A 648 -33.89 7.37 -2.15
CA ALA A 648 -33.68 8.79 -1.88
C ALA A 648 -32.43 9.01 -1.01
N LEU A 649 -31.82 10.19 -1.17
CA LEU A 649 -30.62 10.60 -0.43
C LEU A 649 -30.98 11.40 0.83
N ILE A 650 -30.28 11.09 1.93
CA ILE A 650 -30.31 11.86 3.19
C ILE A 650 -28.90 12.39 3.45
N LEU A 651 -28.80 13.70 3.66
CA LEU A 651 -27.57 14.39 4.05
C LEU A 651 -27.53 14.63 5.56
N PHE A 652 -26.48 14.14 6.19
CA PHE A 652 -26.06 14.57 7.52
C PHE A 652 -24.95 15.60 7.37
N THR A 653 -25.06 16.73 8.07
CA THR A 653 -24.09 17.82 7.96
C THR A 653 -23.85 18.50 9.31
N THR A 654 -22.64 19.04 9.54
CA THR A 654 -22.39 19.96 10.66
C THR A 654 -22.70 21.41 10.32
N ALA A 655 -23.17 21.72 9.11
CA ALA A 655 -23.63 23.04 8.73
C ALA A 655 -25.10 23.24 9.14
N GLU A 656 -25.33 23.99 10.23
CA GLU A 656 -26.67 24.18 10.80
C GLU A 656 -27.68 24.76 9.80
N ASN A 657 -27.25 25.66 8.92
CA ASN A 657 -28.11 26.42 8.01
C ASN A 657 -27.98 26.02 6.53
N LEU A 658 -27.47 24.82 6.24
CA LEU A 658 -27.31 24.37 4.86
C LEU A 658 -28.67 24.03 4.23
N THR A 659 -29.03 24.77 3.18
CA THR A 659 -30.31 24.62 2.50
C THR A 659 -30.19 23.82 1.20
N ARG A 660 -31.28 23.17 0.79
CA ARG A 660 -31.34 22.48 -0.52
C ARG A 660 -31.05 23.42 -1.69
N LYS A 661 -31.45 24.70 -1.61
CA LYS A 661 -31.17 25.70 -2.66
C LYS A 661 -29.68 25.91 -2.87
N GLN A 662 -28.89 25.94 -1.79
CA GLN A 662 -27.43 26.04 -1.86
C GLN A 662 -26.81 24.77 -2.48
N LEU A 663 -27.36 23.59 -2.16
CA LEU A 663 -26.92 22.34 -2.79
C LEU A 663 -27.22 22.32 -4.31
N ILE A 664 -28.38 22.81 -4.76
CA ILE A 664 -28.71 22.92 -6.19
C ILE A 664 -27.74 23.86 -6.90
N ALA A 665 -27.49 25.04 -6.32
CA ALA A 665 -26.54 26.00 -6.88
C ALA A 665 -25.13 25.39 -7.00
N SER A 666 -24.70 24.64 -5.97
CA SER A 666 -23.44 23.90 -5.96
C SER A 666 -23.38 22.81 -7.05
N ALA A 667 -24.45 22.02 -7.20
CA ALA A 667 -24.55 21.01 -8.25
C ALA A 667 -24.44 21.61 -9.66
N GLN A 668 -25.11 22.73 -9.91
CA GLN A 668 -25.05 23.46 -11.18
C GLN A 668 -23.64 23.98 -11.47
N GLN A 669 -22.96 24.56 -10.48
CA GLN A 669 -21.57 25.02 -10.62
C GLN A 669 -20.60 23.88 -10.97
N LEU A 670 -20.84 22.70 -10.40
CA LEU A 670 -20.01 21.51 -10.63
C LEU A 670 -20.39 20.73 -11.90
N GLY A 671 -21.45 21.15 -12.61
CA GLY A 671 -21.96 20.43 -13.79
C GLY A 671 -22.57 19.06 -13.45
N ILE A 672 -23.12 18.91 -12.24
CA ILE A 672 -23.70 17.66 -11.72
C ILE A 672 -25.23 17.73 -11.81
N SER A 673 -25.87 16.61 -12.18
CA SER A 673 -27.34 16.49 -12.25
C SER A 673 -28.02 16.79 -10.91
N GLU A 674 -29.19 17.45 -10.94
CA GLU A 674 -30.00 17.72 -9.74
C GLU A 674 -30.49 16.42 -9.06
N LEU A 675 -30.50 15.29 -9.79
CA LEU A 675 -30.80 13.98 -9.20
C LEU A 675 -29.81 13.58 -8.09
N ALA A 676 -28.60 14.14 -8.10
CA ALA A 676 -27.59 13.95 -7.06
C ALA A 676 -27.77 14.88 -5.84
N VAL A 677 -28.76 15.78 -5.84
CA VAL A 677 -29.00 16.71 -4.74
C VAL A 677 -29.89 16.06 -3.67
N PRO A 678 -29.42 15.92 -2.42
CA PRO A 678 -30.23 15.39 -1.33
C PRO A 678 -31.50 16.19 -1.08
N LYS A 679 -32.61 15.48 -0.82
CA LYS A 679 -33.89 16.10 -0.45
C LYS A 679 -34.04 16.30 1.05
N THR A 680 -33.45 15.39 1.83
CA THR A 680 -33.47 15.45 3.30
C THR A 680 -32.11 15.93 3.79
N ILE A 681 -32.09 16.95 4.64
CA ILE A 681 -30.88 17.49 5.27
C ILE A 681 -31.10 17.43 6.78
N GLN A 682 -30.16 16.84 7.51
CA GLN A 682 -30.16 16.70 8.97
C GLN A 682 -28.86 17.28 9.53
N SER A 683 -28.99 18.27 10.41
CA SER A 683 -27.85 18.92 11.03
C SER A 683 -27.44 18.18 12.31
N LEU A 684 -26.15 17.89 12.47
CA LEU A 684 -25.54 17.26 13.66
C LEU A 684 -24.43 18.14 14.21
N SER A 685 -24.16 18.06 15.52
CA SER A 685 -23.00 18.75 16.12
C SER A 685 -21.65 18.19 15.64
N GLU A 686 -21.58 16.88 15.40
CA GLU A 686 -20.41 16.18 14.87
C GLU A 686 -20.84 14.98 14.00
N ILE A 687 -20.10 14.69 12.94
CA ILE A 687 -20.28 13.45 12.17
C ILE A 687 -19.57 12.30 12.89
N PRO A 688 -20.26 11.21 13.26
CA PRO A 688 -19.63 10.11 13.97
C PRO A 688 -18.51 9.44 13.15
N LEU A 689 -17.34 9.24 13.77
CA LEU A 689 -16.16 8.62 13.16
C LEU A 689 -15.80 7.29 13.85
N LEU A 690 -15.24 6.36 13.08
CA LEU A 690 -14.49 5.20 13.55
C LEU A 690 -13.10 5.66 14.01
N ALA A 691 -12.45 4.92 14.90
CA ALA A 691 -11.10 5.24 15.35
C ALA A 691 -9.99 5.12 14.28
N SER A 692 -10.32 4.61 13.09
CA SER A 692 -9.47 4.75 11.89
C SER A 692 -9.52 6.15 11.26
N GLY A 693 -10.42 7.02 11.73
CA GLY A 693 -10.71 8.35 11.17
C GLY A 693 -11.84 8.37 10.13
N LYS A 694 -12.46 7.24 9.80
CA LYS A 694 -13.51 7.13 8.75
C LYS A 694 -14.92 7.33 9.30
N THR A 695 -15.84 7.90 8.51
CA THR A 695 -17.27 8.05 8.88
C THR A 695 -17.94 6.73 9.29
N ASN A 696 -18.67 6.75 10.40
CA ASN A 696 -19.43 5.61 10.92
C ASN A 696 -20.87 5.60 10.36
N TYR A 697 -21.02 5.05 9.15
CA TYR A 697 -22.31 4.96 8.45
C TYR A 697 -23.36 4.08 9.15
N VAL A 698 -22.93 3.09 9.95
CA VAL A 698 -23.86 2.25 10.71
C VAL A 698 -24.60 3.10 11.75
N GLN A 699 -23.86 3.93 12.49
CA GLN A 699 -24.44 4.84 13.46
C GLN A 699 -25.33 5.90 12.80
N LEU A 700 -24.92 6.46 11.65
CA LEU A 700 -25.75 7.39 10.89
C LEU A 700 -27.05 6.75 10.40
N LYS A 701 -27.02 5.48 9.97
CA LYS A 701 -28.22 4.75 9.57
C LYS A 701 -29.19 4.57 10.75
N THR A 702 -28.68 4.17 11.91
CA THR A 702 -29.49 4.10 13.14
C THR A 702 -30.09 5.45 13.51
N LEU A 703 -29.34 6.55 13.36
CA LEU A 703 -29.85 7.91 13.60
C LEU A 703 -30.96 8.29 12.60
N SER A 704 -30.87 7.84 11.34
CA SER A 704 -31.91 8.11 10.33
C SER A 704 -33.21 7.33 10.53
N GLU A 705 -33.14 6.21 11.26
CA GLU A 705 -34.27 5.35 11.62
C GLU A 705 -34.99 5.85 12.89
N GLN A 706 -34.39 6.80 13.63
CA GLN A 706 -35.06 7.50 14.71
C GLN A 706 -35.95 8.61 14.14
N PRO A 707 -37.21 8.75 14.61
CA PRO A 707 -38.09 9.81 14.14
C PRO A 707 -37.49 11.16 14.54
N THR A 708 -37.13 11.98 13.55
CA THR A 708 -36.91 13.42 13.76
C THR A 708 -38.16 14.03 14.39
N PRO A 709 -38.04 14.93 15.38
CA PRO A 709 -39.18 15.73 15.83
C PRO A 709 -39.78 16.41 14.60
N SER A 710 -41.06 16.17 14.37
CA SER A 710 -41.80 16.69 13.22
C SER A 710 -41.64 18.21 13.14
N ASP A 711 -41.29 18.67 11.95
CA ASP A 711 -41.41 20.07 11.53
C ASP A 711 -42.82 20.60 11.88
N PRO A 712 -43.00 21.71 12.61
CA PRO A 712 -44.31 22.19 13.05
C PRO A 712 -45.25 22.68 11.92
N LEU A 713 -44.91 22.48 10.66
CA LEU A 713 -45.59 23.12 9.52
C LEU A 713 -46.38 22.18 8.59
N SER A 714 -46.55 20.90 8.91
CA SER A 714 -47.35 19.99 8.05
C SER A 714 -48.75 19.61 8.57
N ASN A 715 -49.27 20.26 9.61
CA ASN A 715 -50.66 20.08 10.06
C ASN A 715 -51.44 21.39 9.99
N ARG A 716 -51.76 21.84 8.77
CA ARG A 716 -52.83 22.81 8.50
C ARG A 716 -53.54 22.42 7.21
N SER A 717 -54.39 21.41 7.29
CA SER A 717 -55.49 21.20 6.34
C SER A 717 -56.45 20.14 6.88
N ALA A 718 -57.15 20.49 7.96
CA ALA A 718 -58.49 20.00 8.30
C ALA A 718 -58.92 20.75 9.58
N ASP A 719 -60.17 21.20 9.61
CA ASP A 719 -60.86 21.82 10.73
C ASP A 719 -60.67 23.34 10.94
N THR A 720 -61.40 24.09 10.10
CA THR A 720 -62.04 25.34 10.53
C THR A 720 -63.49 25.34 10.07
N ALA A 721 -64.41 25.05 11.00
CA ALA A 721 -65.79 25.51 10.96
C ALA A 721 -66.13 26.08 12.34
N GLU A 722 -66.38 27.39 12.35
CA GLU A 722 -67.27 28.14 13.25
C GLU A 722 -67.15 27.96 14.77
N THR A 723 -66.67 28.99 15.47
CA THR A 723 -67.53 30.00 16.14
C THR A 723 -66.68 30.91 17.03
N ALA A 724 -67.00 32.20 16.98
CA ALA A 724 -66.44 33.25 17.84
C ALA A 724 -67.11 33.21 19.23
N ASP A 725 -66.39 33.56 20.31
CA ASP A 725 -66.69 34.78 21.08
C ASP A 725 -65.69 35.08 22.22
N SER A 726 -65.53 36.37 22.48
CA SER A 726 -65.25 37.03 23.77
C SER A 726 -63.83 37.01 24.42
N ALA A 727 -63.21 38.20 24.34
CA ALA A 727 -62.90 39.11 25.45
C ALA A 727 -61.72 38.88 26.43
N ASN A 728 -60.73 39.76 26.24
CA ASN A 728 -60.06 40.67 27.20
C ASN A 728 -58.87 40.22 28.10
N PRO A 729 -57.93 41.16 28.42
CA PRO A 729 -56.54 40.87 28.79
C PRO A 729 -56.17 41.36 30.21
N ALA A 730 -54.97 41.01 30.67
CA ALA A 730 -54.26 41.79 31.69
C ALA A 730 -52.74 41.56 31.64
N ASN A 731 -52.02 42.63 31.93
CA ASN A 731 -50.61 42.92 31.72
C ASN A 731 -49.85 42.79 33.10
N PRO A 732 -48.64 43.37 33.33
CA PRO A 732 -47.31 42.72 33.31
C PRO A 732 -46.53 42.88 34.65
N THR A 733 -45.19 42.94 34.57
CA THR A 733 -44.14 43.30 35.57
C THR A 733 -43.45 42.11 36.25
N ALA A 734 -42.16 42.10 36.64
CA ALA A 734 -41.16 43.15 36.83
C ALA A 734 -39.71 42.59 36.78
N ASP A 735 -38.75 43.52 36.66
CA ASP A 735 -37.30 43.40 36.76
C ASP A 735 -36.77 42.84 38.11
N ALA A 736 -35.54 42.31 38.12
CA ALA A 736 -34.36 42.91 38.80
C ALA A 736 -33.24 41.90 39.19
N LEU A 737 -32.02 42.20 38.71
CA LEU A 737 -30.70 42.25 39.40
C LEU A 737 -30.16 41.07 40.23
N ILE A 738 -28.87 40.70 40.01
CA ILE A 738 -27.74 40.96 40.94
C ILE A 738 -26.40 40.37 40.40
N ASN A 739 -25.34 41.13 40.68
CA ASN A 739 -23.90 41.05 40.40
C ASN A 739 -23.14 39.75 40.76
N ASN A 740 -22.00 39.48 40.09
CA ASN A 740 -20.66 39.56 40.70
C ASN A 740 -19.50 39.29 39.71
N THR A 741 -18.47 40.14 39.77
CA THR A 741 -17.13 40.05 39.14
C THR A 741 -16.11 39.52 40.19
N PRO A 742 -14.76 39.53 40.00
CA PRO A 742 -13.88 39.02 38.94
C PRO A 742 -12.62 38.29 39.53
N ILE A 743 -11.84 37.45 38.80
CA ILE A 743 -10.39 37.24 39.13
C ILE A 743 -9.52 36.97 37.87
N LYS A 744 -8.40 37.69 37.79
CA LYS A 744 -7.30 37.65 36.80
C LYS A 744 -6.12 36.76 37.28
N THR A 745 -5.59 35.90 36.38
CA THR A 745 -4.17 35.47 36.06
C THR A 745 -3.10 35.24 37.16
N PRO A 746 -1.91 34.58 36.93
CA PRO A 746 -1.22 34.26 35.66
C PRO A 746 -0.52 32.87 35.52
N ILE A 747 0.01 32.65 34.32
CA ILE A 747 0.79 31.50 33.81
C ILE A 747 2.28 31.67 34.15
N LYS A 748 2.98 30.59 34.53
CA LYS A 748 4.45 30.49 34.62
C LYS A 748 5.01 29.53 33.57
N THR A 749 5.98 30.02 32.81
CA THR A 749 6.92 29.29 31.94
C THR A 749 8.11 28.80 32.75
N HIS A 750 8.59 27.57 32.50
CA HIS A 750 9.94 27.16 32.91
C HIS A 750 10.67 26.46 31.78
N VAL A 751 11.87 26.98 31.53
CA VAL A 751 12.97 26.47 30.71
C VAL A 751 13.84 25.59 31.61
N ASN A 752 14.19 24.39 31.13
CA ASN A 752 15.52 23.77 31.19
C ASN A 752 15.52 22.45 30.43
#